data_AF-A0AAD9EWB9-F1
#
_entry.id   AF-A0AAD9EWB9-F1
#
_cell.length_a   1.000
_cell.length_b   1.000
_cell.length_c   1.000
_cell.angle_alpha   90.00
_cell.angle_beta   90.00
_cell.angle_gamma   90.00
#
_symmetry.space_group_name_H-M   'P 1'
#
loop_
_entity.id
_entity.type
_entity.pdbx_description
1 polymer ?
#
loop_
_entity_poly.entity_id
_entity_poly.type
_entity_poly.pdbx_seq_one_letter_code
_entity_poly.pdbx_strand_id
1 'polypeptide(L)'
;MGDKELSLIDKNITSLLDVPLSPTVTSLNLHCNHIPGIEGLTSAWHLRHLDLSSNCISKIEGLSSLTSLRTLNLSCNLITKVEGLNGLVNLTRLNLSYNQINNLTGLLYLHGTGYKLKHLSLHSNNLDNIDHVLQCLLGSQSLREVTLSQDGRDNAISSLDGLDRLGNASAGGLGSPFDIPGLEDYVDLLMSSDTSHNEAVREDVHLTTPRIDEVLNQFRQRIASEVITDPVAQVPLSVADAADPANEQRIRKLEHQVSQLIQKVPTGDKSSSCTVATARKAKRDTDRTSESECDSGKENRRRTRIPKHRSSITSRTTSKETKGRRTDSDQENHKQRSSKSAEGLRRKAGGAGGKDAAGPMRRGAVRAAKASGDVKTKSTEEEETYRTIVEERDQERERRWKAEQAARKLTEDLKCLQRKVSEEKDLQSMALLKELLLKERSGRSELQARVEELEGRSQSQSRQLEQARSSEEQHKTALRRLEESISQGDALRARQQAEEMKRHQELENKAGALKRESDILRAAVRQHKDKLQQLHELLAAREQEHRKQLDLRLQPGGADFREAVAKEVASVEERHGHRVLELQEKLEEGRKLYAALEDEFRMALTIEAARFSEVKDACDQMTAELLGIKATLAQSQQREKKSASLVQELTAMVKEQKNRITDLIKAKREAVTALKSRLHSLEAEAEQDRRLSLQLELLKKDKGRLLSQLTAQESVIDGLRAERRIWGQELAQQGASLSQDRGRLEARLEVLGAELESQKKLNERDTDALKIKTKIIDDQTETIRRLKESLQERDDQIRRLRDEAVQTQKRVQKQLEEETSEQAELREQIEHLSLRKEELKQQLEDKDAKLEEIKRVYSDSSKKWQAKADLLTRLESQVKSMKESFDSKERLLLEERDRAIEAQKAAVDKLHCVDDAFRRQLESGQASHQAELLRLANDKQKKIEQANQKVYDVEEEMRQLLEETETTKRIMEEKMKRLTSVLKDF
;
A
#
# COMPACT_ATOMS: atom_id res chain seq x y z
N MET A 1 -9.77 28.23 -0.09
CA MET A 1 -8.51 28.60 0.61
C MET A 1 -7.37 27.92 -0.14
N GLY A 2 -6.15 28.46 -0.12
CA GLY A 2 -5.02 27.79 -0.79
C GLY A 2 -4.53 26.61 0.03
N ASP A 3 -4.45 25.42 -0.56
CA ASP A 3 -4.04 24.21 0.13
C ASP A 3 -2.55 24.26 0.51
N LYS A 4 -2.28 24.07 1.80
CA LYS A 4 -0.91 24.04 2.35
C LYS A 4 -0.18 22.72 2.06
N GLU A 5 -0.91 21.74 1.57
CA GLU A 5 -0.44 20.38 1.28
C GLU A 5 -0.97 19.99 -0.09
N LEU A 6 -0.06 19.70 -1.04
CA LEU A 6 -0.40 19.32 -2.41
C LEU A 6 0.00 17.86 -2.63
N SER A 7 -0.98 17.00 -2.87
CA SER A 7 -0.77 15.56 -3.09
C SER A 7 -1.17 15.17 -4.51
N LEU A 8 -0.17 14.75 -5.29
CA LEU A 8 -0.25 14.42 -6.71
C LEU A 8 0.35 13.03 -6.96
N ILE A 9 0.00 12.08 -6.07
CA ILE A 9 0.40 10.68 -6.14
C ILE A 9 -0.23 10.01 -7.36
N ASP A 10 0.55 9.26 -8.14
CA ASP A 10 0.08 8.48 -9.31
C ASP A 10 -0.74 9.34 -10.30
N LYS A 11 -0.07 10.33 -10.90
CA LYS A 11 -0.65 11.29 -11.84
C LYS A 11 0.05 11.33 -13.20
N ASN A 12 1.00 10.42 -13.44
CA ASN A 12 1.82 10.36 -14.64
C ASN A 12 2.53 11.68 -15.00
N ILE A 13 2.90 12.47 -13.99
CA ILE A 13 3.63 13.73 -14.16
C ILE A 13 5.04 13.41 -14.68
N THR A 14 5.42 13.99 -15.81
CA THR A 14 6.72 13.81 -16.49
C THR A 14 7.68 14.98 -16.27
N SER A 15 7.18 16.14 -15.86
CA SER A 15 7.98 17.33 -15.56
C SER A 15 7.41 18.03 -14.32
N LEU A 16 8.29 18.47 -13.42
CA LEU A 16 7.89 19.20 -12.22
C LEU A 16 7.54 20.67 -12.53
N LEU A 17 7.97 21.19 -13.70
CA LEU A 17 7.60 22.53 -14.20
C LEU A 17 6.11 22.67 -14.51
N ASP A 18 5.44 21.57 -14.87
CA ASP A 18 4.02 21.55 -15.20
C ASP A 18 3.11 21.54 -13.94
N VAL A 19 3.69 21.43 -12.74
CA VAL A 19 2.98 21.47 -11.47
C VAL A 19 2.78 22.94 -11.04
N PRO A 20 1.53 23.44 -10.88
CA PRO A 20 1.28 24.83 -10.49
C PRO A 20 1.57 25.06 -9.00
N LEU A 21 2.85 25.23 -8.66
CA LEU A 21 3.33 25.43 -7.29
C LEU A 21 3.09 26.87 -6.82
N SER A 22 2.34 27.02 -5.72
CA SER A 22 2.19 28.30 -5.01
C SER A 22 3.25 28.46 -3.90
N PRO A 23 3.70 29.69 -3.59
CA PRO A 23 4.68 29.93 -2.52
C PRO A 23 4.15 29.66 -1.10
N THR A 24 2.88 29.23 -0.97
CA THR A 24 2.21 28.84 0.28
C THR A 24 2.21 27.33 0.55
N VAL A 25 2.70 26.49 -0.38
CA VAL A 25 2.79 25.03 -0.17
C VAL A 25 3.84 24.71 0.89
N THR A 26 3.47 23.87 1.85
CA THR A 26 4.32 23.41 2.96
C THR A 26 4.59 21.90 2.95
N SER A 27 3.73 21.12 2.28
CA SER A 27 3.92 19.70 1.99
C SER A 27 3.63 19.43 0.51
N LEU A 28 4.52 18.72 -0.18
CA LEU A 28 4.36 18.33 -1.58
C LEU A 28 4.65 16.84 -1.71
N ASN A 29 3.67 16.07 -2.19
CA ASN A 29 3.82 14.64 -2.44
C ASN A 29 3.59 14.34 -3.93
N LEU A 30 4.61 13.81 -4.58
CA LEU A 30 4.68 13.44 -5.99
C LEU A 30 5.08 11.96 -6.17
N HIS A 31 4.79 11.12 -5.17
CA HIS A 31 5.06 9.67 -5.19
C HIS A 31 4.44 8.98 -6.42
N CYS A 32 5.15 8.01 -6.99
CA CYS A 32 4.74 7.28 -8.21
C CYS A 32 4.42 8.22 -9.38
N ASN A 33 5.44 8.92 -9.88
CA ASN A 33 5.36 9.69 -11.12
C ASN A 33 6.59 9.39 -12.01
N HIS A 34 6.70 10.07 -13.15
CA HIS A 34 7.72 9.82 -14.17
C HIS A 34 8.73 10.98 -14.26
N ILE A 35 8.99 11.66 -13.14
CA ILE A 35 9.83 12.87 -13.09
C ILE A 35 11.32 12.46 -13.22
N PRO A 36 12.09 12.99 -14.20
CA PRO A 36 13.48 12.60 -14.45
C PRO A 36 14.51 13.48 -13.72
N GLY A 37 14.11 14.68 -13.26
CA GLY A 37 14.98 15.69 -12.66
C GLY A 37 14.19 16.66 -11.78
N ILE A 38 14.89 17.31 -10.85
CA ILE A 38 14.29 18.18 -9.84
C ILE A 38 14.45 19.65 -10.28
N GLU A 39 13.40 20.19 -10.90
CA GLU A 39 13.36 21.56 -11.42
C GLU A 39 12.12 22.32 -10.91
N GLY A 40 12.02 23.63 -11.14
CA GLY A 40 10.82 24.43 -10.82
C GLY A 40 10.53 24.73 -9.34
N LEU A 41 11.18 24.06 -8.39
CA LEU A 41 10.95 24.24 -6.93
C LEU A 41 11.40 25.60 -6.34
N THR A 42 11.96 26.51 -7.14
CA THR A 42 12.52 27.79 -6.67
C THR A 42 11.48 28.71 -6.00
N SER A 43 10.20 28.60 -6.38
CA SER A 43 9.10 29.35 -5.78
C SER A 43 8.62 28.79 -4.43
N ALA A 44 8.94 27.53 -4.12
CA ALA A 44 8.38 26.77 -2.99
C ALA A 44 9.22 26.90 -1.69
N TRP A 45 9.77 28.08 -1.40
CA TRP A 45 10.70 28.32 -0.27
C TRP A 45 10.12 28.05 1.14
N HIS A 46 8.80 27.95 1.28
CA HIS A 46 8.12 27.52 2.52
C HIS A 46 8.06 26.00 2.73
N LEU A 47 8.44 25.20 1.73
CA LEU A 47 8.25 23.74 1.74
C LEU A 47 9.02 23.08 2.89
N ARG A 48 8.32 22.22 3.64
CA ARG A 48 8.85 21.48 4.81
C ARG A 48 8.94 19.98 4.56
N HIS A 49 8.04 19.44 3.74
CA HIS A 49 8.00 18.03 3.38
C HIS A 49 7.92 17.90 1.87
N LEU A 50 8.85 17.15 1.29
CA LEU A 50 8.92 16.83 -0.14
C LEU A 50 9.04 15.32 -0.30
N ASP A 51 8.05 14.71 -0.94
CA ASP A 51 8.10 13.31 -1.36
C ASP A 51 8.17 13.22 -2.89
N LEU A 52 9.27 12.66 -3.38
CA LEU A 52 9.58 12.38 -4.78
C LEU A 52 9.97 10.90 -4.95
N SER A 53 9.54 10.04 -4.04
CA SER A 53 9.83 8.61 -4.11
C SER A 53 9.09 7.91 -5.27
N SER A 54 9.61 6.78 -5.74
CA SER A 54 9.08 6.07 -6.93
C SER A 54 8.97 6.98 -8.15
N ASN A 55 10.11 7.54 -8.58
CA ASN A 55 10.24 8.40 -9.76
C ASN A 55 11.48 7.99 -10.59
N CYS A 56 11.80 8.75 -11.64
CA CYS A 56 12.91 8.47 -12.55
C CYS A 56 14.13 9.38 -12.30
N ILE A 57 14.25 9.98 -11.10
CA ILE A 57 15.25 11.01 -10.79
C ILE A 57 16.65 10.39 -10.76
N SER A 58 17.57 10.92 -11.56
CA SER A 58 18.96 10.42 -11.66
C SER A 58 20.00 11.25 -10.91
N LYS A 59 19.66 12.49 -10.52
CA LYS A 59 20.53 13.44 -9.81
C LYS A 59 19.75 14.24 -8.79
N ILE A 60 20.46 14.76 -7.78
CA ILE A 60 19.90 15.66 -6.77
C ILE A 60 20.33 17.09 -7.12
N GLU A 61 19.44 17.85 -7.74
CA GLU A 61 19.64 19.26 -8.12
C GLU A 61 18.38 20.10 -7.82
N GLY A 62 18.38 21.40 -8.11
CA GLY A 62 17.23 22.30 -7.90
C GLY A 62 16.77 22.59 -6.46
N LEU A 63 17.25 21.83 -5.45
CA LEU A 63 16.81 21.93 -4.05
C LEU A 63 17.39 23.12 -3.26
N SER A 64 18.34 23.87 -3.81
CA SER A 64 19.16 24.85 -3.06
C SER A 64 18.37 26.01 -2.44
N SER A 65 17.18 26.33 -2.94
CA SER A 65 16.28 27.36 -2.40
C SER A 65 15.43 26.88 -1.22
N LEU A 66 15.39 25.58 -0.93
CA LEU A 66 14.45 24.98 0.03
C LEU A 66 14.98 24.97 1.46
N THR A 67 15.44 26.12 1.95
CA THR A 67 16.02 26.28 3.30
C THR A 67 15.05 25.91 4.43
N SER A 68 13.75 25.85 4.16
CA SER A 68 12.69 25.44 5.10
C SER A 68 12.50 23.92 5.22
N LEU A 69 13.09 23.13 4.32
CA LEU A 69 12.81 21.70 4.18
C LEU A 69 13.27 20.91 5.41
N ARG A 70 12.44 19.96 5.86
CA ARG A 70 12.63 19.12 7.05
C ARG A 70 12.63 17.63 6.72
N THR A 71 11.77 17.21 5.80
CA THR A 71 11.72 15.83 5.28
C THR A 71 11.92 15.86 3.77
N LEU A 72 12.86 15.06 3.29
CA LEU A 72 13.06 14.76 1.87
C LEU A 72 13.02 13.25 1.67
N ASN A 73 12.06 12.78 0.86
CA ASN A 73 11.96 11.38 0.46
C ASN A 73 12.28 11.26 -1.04
N LEU A 74 13.33 10.51 -1.36
CA LEU A 74 13.83 10.24 -2.71
C LEU A 74 14.01 8.73 -2.95
N SER A 75 13.41 7.86 -2.13
CA SER A 75 13.57 6.40 -2.30
C SER A 75 12.95 5.89 -3.60
N CYS A 76 13.42 4.75 -4.10
CA CYS A 76 12.95 4.17 -5.37
C CYS A 76 13.14 5.15 -6.55
N ASN A 77 14.39 5.59 -6.75
CA ASN A 77 14.81 6.45 -7.86
C ASN A 77 16.10 5.90 -8.50
N LEU A 78 16.71 6.65 -9.42
CA LEU A 78 17.89 6.25 -10.21
C LEU A 78 19.16 7.03 -9.79
N ILE A 79 19.21 7.52 -8.55
CA ILE A 79 20.30 8.38 -8.06
C ILE A 79 21.56 7.52 -7.85
N THR A 80 22.70 7.98 -8.38
CA THR A 80 24.00 7.27 -8.32
C THR A 80 25.02 7.91 -7.37
N LYS A 81 24.83 9.18 -7.01
CA LYS A 81 25.69 9.92 -6.07
C LYS A 81 24.86 10.93 -5.27
N VAL A 82 25.27 11.18 -4.03
CA VAL A 82 24.70 12.26 -3.22
C VAL A 82 25.37 13.57 -3.61
N GLU A 83 24.57 14.57 -3.98
CA GLU A 83 24.99 15.94 -4.30
C GLU A 83 23.84 16.94 -4.06
N GLY A 84 24.05 18.24 -4.28
CA GLY A 84 22.98 19.26 -4.29
C GLY A 84 22.32 19.63 -2.94
N LEU A 85 22.67 18.96 -1.84
CA LEU A 85 22.00 19.14 -0.53
C LEU A 85 22.38 20.43 0.23
N ASN A 86 23.35 21.21 -0.26
CA ASN A 86 24.08 22.23 0.50
C ASN A 86 23.19 23.31 1.16
N GLY A 87 22.06 23.66 0.55
CA GLY A 87 21.11 24.68 1.06
C GLY A 87 20.14 24.16 2.13
N LEU A 88 20.09 22.85 2.40
CA LEU A 88 19.04 22.20 3.20
C LEU A 88 19.34 22.22 4.71
N VAL A 89 19.67 23.40 5.25
CA VAL A 89 20.12 23.60 6.64
C VAL A 89 19.13 23.10 7.71
N ASN A 90 17.83 23.05 7.42
CA ASN A 90 16.81 22.58 8.35
C ASN A 90 16.39 21.11 8.15
N LEU A 91 17.02 20.37 7.23
CA LEU A 91 16.66 18.98 6.93
C LEU A 91 16.91 18.10 8.17
N THR A 92 15.90 17.31 8.57
CA THR A 92 15.97 16.41 9.72
C THR A 92 15.83 14.94 9.33
N ARG A 93 15.18 14.65 8.20
CA ARG A 93 14.98 13.30 7.65
C ARG A 93 15.29 13.27 6.16
N LEU A 94 16.18 12.38 5.76
CA LEU A 94 16.55 12.12 4.38
C LEU A 94 16.42 10.62 4.09
N ASN A 95 15.52 10.27 3.16
CA ASN A 95 15.41 8.90 2.66
C ASN A 95 15.93 8.81 1.22
N LEU A 96 16.91 7.94 1.02
CA LEU A 96 17.61 7.66 -0.24
C LEU A 96 17.66 6.15 -0.52
N SER A 97 16.84 5.33 0.14
CA SER A 97 16.84 3.89 -0.07
C SER A 97 16.34 3.47 -1.45
N TYR A 98 16.64 2.24 -1.89
CA TYR A 98 16.26 1.73 -3.22
C TYR A 98 16.70 2.69 -4.35
N ASN A 99 17.98 3.05 -4.34
CA ASN A 99 18.64 3.83 -5.38
C ASN A 99 19.91 3.08 -5.85
N GLN A 100 20.77 3.72 -6.64
CA GLN A 100 22.00 3.12 -7.18
C GLN A 100 23.25 3.81 -6.62
N ILE A 101 23.16 4.38 -5.41
CA ILE A 101 24.18 5.27 -4.85
C ILE A 101 25.44 4.48 -4.51
N ASN A 102 26.56 4.89 -5.10
CA ASN A 102 27.90 4.39 -4.76
C ASN A 102 28.80 5.45 -4.11
N ASN A 103 28.40 6.74 -4.15
CA ASN A 103 29.20 7.84 -3.63
C ASN A 103 28.39 8.78 -2.71
N LEU A 104 28.81 8.88 -1.45
CA LEU A 104 28.19 9.68 -0.40
C LEU A 104 28.84 11.05 -0.15
N THR A 105 29.83 11.50 -0.94
CA THR A 105 30.58 12.74 -0.66
C THR A 105 29.72 13.99 -0.52
N GLY A 106 28.52 14.05 -1.12
CA GLY A 106 27.59 15.16 -0.91
C GLY A 106 27.04 15.30 0.52
N LEU A 107 27.14 14.26 1.36
CA LEU A 107 26.80 14.36 2.79
C LEU A 107 27.80 15.24 3.57
N LEU A 108 29.02 15.45 3.07
CA LEU A 108 30.00 16.36 3.66
C LEU A 108 29.47 17.82 3.70
N TYR A 109 28.57 18.19 2.77
CA TYR A 109 27.90 19.50 2.78
C TYR A 109 26.81 19.65 3.86
N LEU A 110 26.53 18.60 4.64
CA LEU A 110 25.61 18.62 5.78
C LEU A 110 26.34 18.44 7.14
N HIS A 111 27.67 18.62 7.16
CA HIS A 111 28.48 18.52 8.38
C HIS A 111 28.42 19.78 9.26
N GLY A 112 28.62 19.59 10.57
CA GLY A 112 28.70 20.68 11.54
C GLY A 112 27.37 21.15 12.14
N THR A 113 27.47 22.03 13.14
CA THR A 113 26.37 22.43 14.04
C THR A 113 25.21 23.19 13.38
N GLY A 114 25.40 23.72 12.16
CA GLY A 114 24.35 24.41 11.41
C GLY A 114 23.28 23.48 10.83
N TYR A 115 23.62 22.20 10.60
CA TYR A 115 22.77 21.23 9.91
C TYR A 115 22.09 20.27 10.89
N LYS A 116 20.82 19.95 10.62
CA LYS A 116 19.90 19.34 11.59
C LYS A 116 19.51 17.89 11.28
N LEU A 117 20.26 17.21 10.41
CA LEU A 117 19.95 15.87 9.93
C LEU A 117 20.01 14.87 11.08
N LYS A 118 18.92 14.14 11.34
CA LYS A 118 18.77 13.18 12.45
C LYS A 118 18.59 11.74 11.98
N HIS A 119 17.89 11.54 10.87
CA HIS A 119 17.59 10.22 10.33
C HIS A 119 18.01 10.15 8.86
N LEU A 120 18.76 9.11 8.49
CA LEU A 120 19.29 8.89 7.14
C LEU A 120 19.08 7.43 6.72
N SER A 121 18.27 7.20 5.69
CA SER A 121 18.01 5.84 5.18
C SER A 121 18.72 5.63 3.84
N LEU A 122 19.62 4.65 3.79
CA LEU A 122 20.52 4.33 2.67
C LEU A 122 20.51 2.83 2.29
N HIS A 123 19.66 2.01 2.91
CA HIS A 123 19.50 0.60 2.57
C HIS A 123 19.11 0.41 1.09
N SER A 124 19.40 -0.76 0.51
CA SER A 124 19.14 -1.07 -0.89
C SER A 124 19.82 -0.07 -1.86
N ASN A 125 21.14 0.09 -1.76
CA ASN A 125 22.00 0.90 -2.64
C ASN A 125 23.27 0.14 -3.04
N ASN A 126 24.16 0.77 -3.81
CA ASN A 126 25.42 0.20 -4.30
C ASN A 126 26.62 0.71 -3.47
N LEU A 127 26.51 0.70 -2.13
CA LEU A 127 27.62 1.07 -1.25
C LEU A 127 28.51 -0.15 -0.99
N ASP A 128 29.72 -0.11 -1.55
CA ASP A 128 30.69 -1.22 -1.51
C ASP A 128 31.82 -1.03 -0.50
N ASN A 129 32.04 0.20 0.00
CA ASN A 129 33.15 0.56 0.89
C ASN A 129 32.65 1.20 2.19
N ILE A 130 32.87 0.51 3.33
CA ILE A 130 32.45 0.97 4.65
C ILE A 130 33.24 2.19 5.14
N ASP A 131 34.53 2.32 4.81
CA ASP A 131 35.35 3.46 5.20
C ASP A 131 34.84 4.75 4.54
N HIS A 132 34.34 4.65 3.29
CA HIS A 132 33.71 5.78 2.59
C HIS A 132 32.43 6.23 3.29
N VAL A 133 31.63 5.28 3.80
CA VAL A 133 30.42 5.58 4.58
C VAL A 133 30.80 6.25 5.90
N LEU A 134 31.75 5.69 6.65
CA LEU A 134 32.20 6.24 7.94
C LEU A 134 32.80 7.65 7.76
N GLN A 135 33.67 7.87 6.78
CA GLN A 135 34.26 9.16 6.47
C GLN A 135 33.20 10.21 6.08
N CYS A 136 32.18 9.83 5.29
CA CYS A 136 31.11 10.74 4.90
C CYS A 136 30.13 11.06 6.05
N LEU A 137 30.06 10.24 7.10
CA LEU A 137 29.16 10.45 8.24
C LEU A 137 29.81 11.11 9.46
N LEU A 138 31.14 11.02 9.64
CA LEU A 138 31.85 11.41 10.86
C LEU A 138 31.57 12.84 11.38
N GLY A 139 31.34 13.82 10.48
CA GLY A 139 31.06 15.21 10.85
C GLY A 139 29.57 15.55 11.06
N SER A 140 28.66 14.57 10.96
CA SER A 140 27.20 14.76 11.07
C SER A 140 26.73 14.77 12.53
N GLN A 141 27.12 15.79 13.30
CA GLN A 141 26.90 15.89 14.76
C GLN A 141 25.42 15.81 15.23
N SER A 142 24.46 16.03 14.33
CA SER A 142 23.01 15.95 14.62
C SER A 142 22.42 14.54 14.46
N LEU A 143 23.17 13.60 13.88
CA LEU A 143 22.67 12.32 13.37
C LEU A 143 22.39 11.33 14.52
N ARG A 144 21.26 10.63 14.45
CA ARG A 144 20.76 9.70 15.49
C ARG A 144 20.49 8.30 14.97
N GLU A 145 20.14 8.17 13.69
CA GLU A 145 19.68 6.92 13.09
C GLU A 145 20.17 6.84 11.64
N VAL A 146 20.80 5.71 11.29
CA VAL A 146 21.28 5.42 9.94
C VAL A 146 20.87 4.00 9.55
N THR A 147 20.06 3.86 8.50
CA THR A 147 19.58 2.55 8.01
C THR A 147 20.42 2.11 6.81
N LEU A 148 21.33 1.14 6.97
CA LEU A 148 22.20 0.62 5.89
C LEU A 148 21.72 -0.71 5.30
N SER A 149 20.91 -1.46 6.04
CA SER A 149 20.33 -2.75 5.66
C SER A 149 18.88 -2.84 6.12
N GLN A 150 18.02 -3.44 5.29
CA GLN A 150 16.62 -3.71 5.63
C GLN A 150 16.03 -4.75 4.66
N ASP A 151 15.30 -5.73 5.20
CA ASP A 151 14.51 -6.73 4.47
C ASP A 151 15.29 -7.57 3.42
N GLY A 152 16.60 -7.74 3.61
CA GLY A 152 17.41 -8.74 2.89
C GLY A 152 17.82 -8.38 1.47
N ARG A 153 17.81 -7.09 1.11
CA ARG A 153 18.42 -6.56 -0.13
C ARG A 153 19.31 -5.38 0.19
N ASP A 154 20.51 -5.70 0.65
CA ASP A 154 21.38 -4.74 1.30
C ASP A 154 22.49 -4.21 0.39
N ASN A 155 23.17 -3.16 0.87
CA ASN A 155 24.42 -2.67 0.32
C ASN A 155 25.50 -3.77 0.39
N ALA A 156 26.42 -3.85 -0.57
CA ALA A 156 27.43 -4.92 -0.63
C ALA A 156 28.33 -5.01 0.62
N ILE A 157 28.48 -3.91 1.36
CA ILE A 157 29.11 -3.86 2.70
C ILE A 157 28.52 -4.89 3.68
N SER A 158 27.24 -5.26 3.60
CA SER A 158 26.65 -6.27 4.52
C SER A 158 27.16 -7.69 4.28
N SER A 159 27.81 -7.95 3.14
CA SER A 159 28.39 -9.24 2.79
C SER A 159 29.80 -9.46 3.39
N LEU A 160 30.34 -8.52 4.17
CA LEU A 160 31.71 -8.57 4.71
C LEU A 160 31.84 -9.33 6.05
N ASP A 161 31.01 -10.35 6.28
CA ASP A 161 31.04 -11.21 7.48
C ASP A 161 32.20 -12.23 7.42
N GLY A 162 33.43 -11.73 7.26
CA GLY A 162 34.56 -12.56 6.84
C GLY A 162 35.93 -11.88 6.84
N LEU A 163 36.33 -11.22 7.93
CA LEU A 163 37.71 -10.74 8.09
C LEU A 163 38.22 -10.77 9.55
N ASP A 164 38.33 -11.98 10.11
CA ASP A 164 39.09 -12.26 11.34
C ASP A 164 40.57 -11.85 11.17
N ARG A 165 40.94 -10.61 11.55
CA ARG A 165 42.35 -10.16 11.51
C ARG A 165 42.78 -9.01 12.42
N LEU A 166 42.05 -8.71 13.49
CA LEU A 166 42.59 -7.99 14.65
C LEU A 166 42.41 -8.85 15.90
N GLY A 167 43.42 -9.69 16.17
CA GLY A 167 43.33 -10.71 17.20
C GLY A 167 43.33 -10.17 18.62
N ASN A 168 42.33 -10.57 19.40
CA ASN A 168 42.41 -10.68 20.85
C ASN A 168 41.65 -11.94 21.29
N ALA A 169 42.05 -12.52 22.44
CA ALA A 169 41.71 -13.89 22.77
C ALA A 169 40.26 -14.08 23.28
N SER A 170 39.75 -15.30 23.13
CA SER A 170 38.41 -15.71 23.54
C SER A 170 38.19 -15.66 25.06
N ALA A 171 37.16 -14.92 25.49
CA ALA A 171 36.43 -15.15 26.73
C ALA A 171 34.93 -15.00 26.43
N GLY A 172 34.10 -15.94 26.88
CA GLY A 172 32.70 -16.02 26.47
C GLY A 172 31.71 -15.69 27.58
N GLY A 173 30.62 -15.02 27.21
CA GLY A 173 29.35 -15.04 27.94
C GLY A 173 28.96 -13.76 28.71
N LEU A 174 27.64 -13.50 28.69
CA LEU A 174 26.89 -12.51 29.48
C LEU A 174 27.05 -11.02 29.10
N GLY A 175 26.02 -10.23 29.42
CA GLY A 175 26.08 -8.75 29.47
C GLY A 175 25.22 -8.01 28.43
N SER A 176 23.98 -7.68 28.78
CA SER A 176 23.27 -6.55 28.14
C SER A 176 23.77 -5.24 28.79
N PRO A 177 24.06 -4.16 28.03
CA PRO A 177 24.77 -3.00 28.58
C PRO A 177 23.83 -1.95 29.19
N PHE A 178 23.39 -2.16 30.43
CA PHE A 178 22.83 -1.10 31.28
C PHE A 178 23.14 -1.35 32.76
N ASP A 179 24.19 -0.72 33.26
CA ASP A 179 24.37 -0.38 34.68
C ASP A 179 25.27 0.86 34.78
N ILE A 180 24.81 1.88 35.50
CA ILE A 180 25.60 3.08 35.86
C ILE A 180 25.69 3.08 37.39
N PRO A 181 26.88 2.86 37.98
CA PRO A 181 27.04 2.81 39.43
C PRO A 181 26.57 4.10 40.11
N GLY A 182 25.83 3.97 41.21
CA GLY A 182 25.38 5.10 42.05
C GLY A 182 23.97 5.65 41.74
N LEU A 183 23.18 4.99 40.89
CA LEU A 183 21.77 5.37 40.70
C LEU A 183 20.83 4.82 41.79
N GLU A 184 21.22 3.73 42.44
CA GLU A 184 20.41 3.01 43.44
C GLU A 184 20.12 3.86 44.69
N ASP A 185 21.15 4.52 45.24
CA ASP A 185 21.04 5.43 46.40
C ASP A 185 20.03 6.58 46.19
N TYR A 186 19.78 6.97 44.94
CA TYR A 186 18.84 8.04 44.60
C TYR A 186 17.40 7.55 44.42
N VAL A 187 17.21 6.25 44.14
CA VAL A 187 15.88 5.63 43.96
C VAL A 187 15.29 5.22 45.31
N ASP A 188 16.08 4.65 46.21
CA ASP A 188 15.62 4.27 47.56
C ASP A 188 15.21 5.48 48.41
N LEU A 189 15.84 6.64 48.19
CA LEU A 189 15.44 7.91 48.82
C LEU A 189 14.10 8.45 48.27
N LEU A 190 13.76 8.16 47.02
CA LEU A 190 12.51 8.59 46.38
C LEU A 190 11.32 7.65 46.63
N MET A 191 11.58 6.40 47.04
CA MET A 191 10.54 5.40 47.33
C MET A 191 10.13 5.33 48.82
N SER A 192 10.72 6.17 49.68
CA SER A 192 10.69 6.02 51.14
C SER A 192 9.98 7.16 51.90
N SER A 193 8.82 7.64 51.42
CA SER A 193 7.86 8.41 52.23
C SER A 193 6.48 8.52 51.58
N ASP A 194 5.44 8.04 52.27
CA ASP A 194 4.04 8.26 51.90
C ASP A 194 3.17 8.39 53.17
N THR A 195 2.73 9.60 53.54
CA THR A 195 1.58 9.83 54.45
C THR A 195 1.13 11.31 54.54
N SER A 196 -0.14 11.51 54.19
CA SER A 196 -1.11 12.58 54.56
C SER A 196 -0.75 13.79 55.46
N HIS A 197 -1.22 14.96 54.98
CA HIS A 197 -1.96 16.05 55.67
C HIS A 197 -1.25 17.28 56.31
N ASN A 198 -1.51 18.43 55.65
CA ASN A 198 -1.92 19.75 56.18
C ASN A 198 -0.94 20.79 56.76
N GLU A 199 -1.31 22.05 56.44
CA GLU A 199 -0.99 23.36 57.04
C GLU A 199 0.45 23.91 57.11
N ALA A 200 0.78 24.67 56.06
CA ALA A 200 1.04 26.13 56.11
C ALA A 200 2.35 26.71 56.71
N VAL A 201 2.59 27.97 56.27
CA VAL A 201 3.59 28.95 56.73
C VAL A 201 4.99 28.90 56.10
N ARG A 202 5.49 30.12 55.85
CA ARG A 202 6.77 30.64 55.34
C ARG A 202 7.99 30.05 56.10
N GLU A 203 9.26 30.15 55.68
CA GLU A 203 10.01 31.34 55.18
C GLU A 203 11.22 30.98 54.28
N ASP A 204 11.78 31.98 53.59
CA ASP A 204 13.05 31.90 52.83
C ASP A 204 14.29 32.00 53.74
N VAL A 205 15.28 31.11 53.56
CA VAL A 205 16.69 31.33 54.00
C VAL A 205 17.67 30.82 52.92
N HIS A 206 18.80 31.51 52.75
CA HIS A 206 19.72 31.42 51.62
C HIS A 206 20.97 30.53 51.80
N LEU A 207 21.42 29.95 50.68
CA LEU A 207 22.84 29.60 50.34
C LEU A 207 23.48 28.46 51.19
N THR A 208 24.57 27.78 50.78
CA THR A 208 25.69 28.18 49.89
C THR A 208 26.31 26.97 49.15
N THR A 209 26.91 27.21 47.97
CA THR A 209 27.74 26.25 47.22
C THR A 209 29.18 26.13 47.73
N PRO A 210 29.86 25.00 47.49
CA PRO A 210 31.25 25.02 47.04
C PRO A 210 31.43 24.47 45.60
N ARG A 211 32.61 24.67 45.01
CA ARG A 211 32.90 24.44 43.58
C ARG A 211 33.74 23.17 43.35
N ILE A 212 33.58 22.54 42.18
CA ILE A 212 34.43 21.42 41.71
C ILE A 212 35.36 21.90 40.58
N ASP A 213 35.95 23.09 40.75
CA ASP A 213 37.03 23.59 39.86
C ASP A 213 38.40 22.95 40.19
N GLU A 214 38.57 22.43 41.41
CA GLU A 214 39.87 21.98 41.92
C GLU A 214 40.37 20.68 41.26
N VAL A 215 39.46 19.82 40.78
CA VAL A 215 39.81 18.57 40.07
C VAL A 215 40.47 18.86 38.72
N LEU A 216 40.06 19.94 38.03
CA LEU A 216 40.57 20.29 36.70
C LEU A 216 41.97 20.95 36.71
N ASN A 217 42.45 21.39 37.86
CA ASN A 217 43.80 21.95 38.00
C ASN A 217 44.87 20.87 38.24
N GLN A 218 44.54 19.79 38.96
CA GLN A 218 45.50 18.73 39.31
C GLN A 218 46.03 17.94 38.10
N PHE A 219 45.29 17.93 36.98
CA PHE A 219 45.76 17.29 35.73
C PHE A 219 46.66 18.21 34.88
N ARG A 220 46.57 19.54 35.03
CA ARG A 220 47.33 20.50 34.21
C ARG A 220 48.78 20.70 34.69
N GLN A 221 49.09 20.32 35.92
CA GLN A 221 50.42 20.56 36.55
C GLN A 221 51.43 19.40 36.39
N ARG A 222 51.13 18.34 35.63
CA ARG A 222 52.03 17.16 35.48
C ARG A 222 52.82 17.06 34.17
N ILE A 223 52.67 18.00 33.24
CA ILE A 223 53.29 17.93 31.90
C ILE A 223 54.26 19.11 31.62
N ALA A 224 54.50 20.01 32.60
CA ALA A 224 55.38 21.16 32.40
C ALA A 224 56.16 21.61 33.67
N SER A 225 57.24 20.91 34.03
CA SER A 225 58.45 21.52 34.68
C SER A 225 59.55 20.50 35.01
N GLU A 226 60.47 20.24 34.07
CA GLU A 226 61.91 19.91 34.29
C GLU A 226 62.59 19.65 32.91
N VAL A 227 63.78 20.15 32.55
CA VAL A 227 64.50 21.37 33.01
C VAL A 227 65.58 21.81 31.96
N ILE A 228 65.62 23.12 31.65
CA ILE A 228 66.75 23.96 31.17
C ILE A 228 67.67 23.49 30.00
N THR A 229 67.69 24.23 28.88
CA THR A 229 68.88 25.00 28.39
C THR A 229 68.57 25.94 27.20
N ASP A 230 68.96 27.21 27.32
CA ASP A 230 69.07 28.26 26.28
C ASP A 230 70.49 28.21 25.59
N PRO A 231 70.86 28.96 24.52
CA PRO A 231 70.32 30.28 24.08
C PRO A 231 70.28 30.67 22.56
N VAL A 232 69.53 31.75 22.25
CA VAL A 232 69.79 32.84 21.25
C VAL A 232 70.02 32.52 19.75
N ALA A 233 69.04 32.91 18.90
CA ALA A 233 69.16 33.64 17.59
C ALA A 233 67.75 33.79 16.94
N GLN A 234 67.08 34.95 16.98
CA GLN A 234 67.06 36.05 15.98
C GLN A 234 66.33 35.79 14.63
N VAL A 235 65.32 36.66 14.34
CA VAL A 235 64.90 37.13 12.97
C VAL A 235 64.11 36.06 12.14
N PRO A 236 63.07 36.39 11.31
CA PRO A 236 62.97 37.57 10.43
C PRO A 236 61.65 38.36 10.39
N LEU A 237 61.72 39.48 9.67
CA LEU A 237 60.59 40.26 9.16
C LEU A 237 60.84 40.63 7.67
N SER A 238 59.88 40.26 6.81
CA SER A 238 59.54 40.89 5.51
C SER A 238 60.39 40.65 4.21
N VAL A 239 59.61 40.48 3.11
CA VAL A 239 59.85 40.74 1.65
C VAL A 239 60.59 39.69 0.75
N ALA A 240 60.00 39.48 -0.45
CA ALA A 240 60.54 38.99 -1.75
C ALA A 240 60.63 37.48 -2.11
N ASP A 241 59.59 37.01 -2.82
CA ASP A 241 59.60 36.38 -4.17
C ASP A 241 60.14 34.96 -4.52
N ALA A 242 59.60 34.46 -5.65
CA ALA A 242 59.84 33.19 -6.40
C ALA A 242 59.52 31.85 -5.67
N ALA A 243 58.71 30.89 -6.13
CA ALA A 243 58.14 30.44 -7.44
C ALA A 243 58.95 29.40 -8.25
N ASP A 244 58.39 28.19 -8.46
CA ASP A 244 58.52 27.35 -9.68
C ASP A 244 57.50 26.16 -9.69
N PRO A 245 57.14 25.52 -10.85
CA PRO A 245 55.72 25.40 -11.21
C PRO A 245 55.33 24.07 -11.93
N ALA A 246 55.37 22.93 -11.24
CA ALA A 246 55.44 21.62 -11.92
C ALA A 246 54.15 21.08 -12.60
N ASN A 247 52.93 21.49 -12.21
CA ASN A 247 51.71 20.70 -12.54
C ASN A 247 50.61 21.42 -13.36
N GLU A 248 50.44 22.75 -13.26
CA GLU A 248 49.31 23.44 -13.92
C GLU A 248 49.43 23.50 -15.46
N GLN A 249 50.65 23.48 -16.02
CA GLN A 249 50.87 23.59 -17.46
C GLN A 249 50.59 22.30 -18.25
N ARG A 250 50.29 21.18 -17.57
CA ARG A 250 50.10 19.88 -18.24
C ARG A 250 48.67 19.65 -18.72
N ILE A 251 47.66 20.22 -18.04
CA ILE A 251 46.24 20.09 -18.42
C ILE A 251 45.85 21.15 -19.46
N ARG A 252 46.29 22.41 -19.29
CA ARG A 252 46.07 23.52 -20.26
C ARG A 252 46.62 23.26 -21.67
N LYS A 253 47.44 22.22 -21.86
CA LYS A 253 47.95 21.78 -23.18
C LYS A 253 47.00 20.87 -23.96
N LEU A 254 45.98 20.26 -23.34
CA LEU A 254 44.96 19.47 -24.04
C LEU A 254 43.82 20.35 -24.56
N GLU A 255 43.45 21.40 -23.82
CA GLU A 255 42.31 22.27 -24.17
C GLU A 255 42.58 23.17 -25.39
N HIS A 256 43.85 23.45 -25.73
CA HIS A 256 44.18 24.36 -26.83
C HIS A 256 44.39 23.68 -28.21
N GLN A 257 44.42 22.35 -28.27
CA GLN A 257 44.66 21.62 -29.54
C GLN A 257 43.39 21.20 -30.29
N VAL A 258 42.21 21.27 -29.67
CA VAL A 258 40.93 20.96 -30.33
C VAL A 258 40.30 22.21 -30.96
N SER A 259 40.51 23.40 -30.39
CA SER A 259 39.81 24.63 -30.76
C SER A 259 40.40 25.43 -31.92
N GLN A 260 41.41 24.91 -32.64
CA GLN A 260 42.05 25.61 -33.78
C GLN A 260 41.81 24.95 -35.15
N LEU A 261 40.80 24.08 -35.29
CA LEU A 261 40.34 23.64 -36.62
C LEU A 261 38.85 23.92 -36.85
N ILE A 262 38.61 24.70 -37.91
CA ILE A 262 37.32 24.92 -38.59
C ILE A 262 36.32 25.82 -37.83
N GLN A 263 36.60 27.12 -37.87
CA GLN A 263 35.56 28.14 -38.00
C GLN A 263 35.57 28.65 -39.45
N LYS A 264 34.53 28.37 -40.24
CA LYS A 264 34.26 29.04 -41.54
C LYS A 264 32.81 28.85 -42.01
N VAL A 265 32.14 29.98 -42.20
CA VAL A 265 30.76 30.23 -42.67
C VAL A 265 30.91 31.55 -43.48
N PRO A 266 30.32 31.75 -44.70
CA PRO A 266 28.87 32.01 -44.83
C PRO A 266 28.17 31.76 -46.20
N THR A 267 26.89 32.13 -46.25
CA THR A 267 25.99 32.41 -47.42
C THR A 267 25.29 31.23 -48.12
N GLY A 268 24.05 31.45 -48.60
CA GLY A 268 23.31 30.49 -49.44
C GLY A 268 21.77 30.54 -49.33
N ASP A 269 21.14 31.51 -50.00
CA ASP A 269 19.70 31.79 -50.06
C ASP A 269 18.77 30.65 -50.60
N LYS A 270 17.52 30.62 -50.08
CA LYS A 270 16.22 30.40 -50.78
C LYS A 270 15.80 29.05 -51.46
N SER A 271 14.58 28.64 -51.07
CA SER A 271 13.40 28.26 -51.88
C SER A 271 13.31 26.96 -52.72
N SER A 272 12.21 26.23 -52.46
CA SER A 272 11.20 25.67 -53.41
C SER A 272 11.50 24.46 -54.32
N SER A 273 10.39 23.79 -54.70
CA SER A 273 10.19 22.86 -55.83
C SER A 273 11.16 21.67 -56.01
N CYS A 274 10.78 20.41 -55.71
CA CYS A 274 9.85 19.56 -56.47
C CYS A 274 10.23 19.30 -57.94
N THR A 275 10.64 18.05 -58.27
CA THR A 275 10.28 17.19 -59.45
C THR A 275 11.13 15.87 -59.43
N VAL A 276 10.56 14.66 -59.57
CA VAL A 276 10.40 13.82 -60.80
C VAL A 276 11.77 13.36 -61.39
N ALA A 277 12.09 12.08 -61.71
CA ALA A 277 11.35 10.80 -61.90
C ALA A 277 12.25 9.56 -61.57
N THR A 278 11.94 8.26 -61.84
CA THR A 278 10.85 7.57 -62.58
C THR A 278 10.67 6.12 -62.12
N ALA A 279 9.41 5.63 -62.08
CA ALA A 279 8.89 4.30 -62.52
C ALA A 279 9.58 2.97 -62.08
N ARG A 280 8.87 1.83 -61.92
CA ARG A 280 7.63 1.33 -62.56
C ARG A 280 6.71 0.65 -61.52
N LYS A 281 5.40 0.99 -61.48
CA LYS A 281 4.22 0.24 -62.00
C LYS A 281 3.97 -1.14 -61.33
N ALA A 282 2.75 -1.54 -60.93
CA ALA A 282 1.39 -0.96 -61.04
C ALA A 282 0.52 -1.45 -59.84
N LYS A 283 -0.42 -0.68 -59.27
CA LYS A 283 -1.89 -0.60 -59.60
C LYS A 283 -2.59 -1.98 -59.73
N ARG A 284 -3.82 -2.18 -59.22
CA ARG A 284 -4.93 -1.22 -59.02
C ARG A 284 -5.93 -1.67 -57.91
N ASP A 285 -6.15 -0.90 -56.84
CA ASP A 285 -7.22 0.09 -56.53
C ASP A 285 -8.63 -0.51 -56.18
N THR A 286 -9.17 -0.16 -54.99
CA THR A 286 -10.58 0.26 -54.66
C THR A 286 -11.79 -0.69 -54.88
N ASP A 287 -12.91 -0.65 -54.13
CA ASP A 287 -13.28 0.09 -52.89
C ASP A 287 -14.49 -0.52 -52.11
N ARG A 288 -14.62 -0.10 -50.83
CA ARG A 288 -15.83 0.17 -49.98
C ARG A 288 -17.14 -0.67 -49.93
N THR A 289 -17.74 -0.54 -48.73
CA THR A 289 -19.19 -0.42 -48.35
C THR A 289 -20.08 -1.64 -48.04
N SER A 290 -20.94 -1.43 -47.02
CA SER A 290 -22.20 -2.12 -46.64
C SER A 290 -22.12 -3.59 -46.18
N GLU A 291 -23.10 -4.16 -45.44
CA GLU A 291 -23.95 -3.71 -44.31
C GLU A 291 -24.81 -4.90 -43.83
N SER A 292 -25.46 -4.78 -42.66
CA SER A 292 -26.70 -5.47 -42.23
C SER A 292 -26.93 -6.99 -42.45
N GLU A 293 -27.06 -7.69 -41.32
CA GLU A 293 -28.21 -8.56 -40.96
C GLU A 293 -28.37 -10.01 -41.51
N CYS A 294 -29.38 -10.68 -40.94
CA CYS A 294 -29.79 -12.09 -41.02
C CYS A 294 -30.41 -12.45 -42.40
N ASP A 295 -30.79 -13.69 -42.75
CA ASP A 295 -31.34 -14.80 -41.94
C ASP A 295 -31.25 -16.18 -42.65
N SER A 296 -31.93 -17.19 -42.10
CA SER A 296 -32.07 -18.62 -42.46
C SER A 296 -32.23 -19.02 -43.96
N GLY A 297 -31.87 -20.27 -44.33
CA GLY A 297 -32.01 -20.69 -45.75
C GLY A 297 -31.71 -22.13 -46.26
N LYS A 298 -31.88 -23.22 -45.49
CA LYS A 298 -32.14 -24.62 -45.95
C LYS A 298 -31.28 -25.36 -47.04
N GLU A 299 -30.76 -26.52 -46.58
CA GLU A 299 -30.91 -27.88 -47.18
C GLU A 299 -30.01 -28.49 -48.29
N ASN A 300 -29.51 -29.72 -47.97
CA ASN A 300 -29.29 -30.91 -48.83
C ASN A 300 -28.07 -30.94 -49.81
N ARG A 301 -27.36 -32.09 -50.02
CA ARG A 301 -27.57 -33.50 -49.57
C ARG A 301 -26.31 -34.40 -49.68
N ARG A 302 -26.25 -35.46 -48.84
CA ARG A 302 -25.35 -36.67 -48.90
C ARG A 302 -23.86 -36.41 -48.60
N ARG A 303 -23.04 -37.26 -47.95
CA ARG A 303 -23.08 -38.54 -47.16
C ARG A 303 -21.65 -38.63 -46.53
N THR A 304 -21.25 -39.22 -45.39
CA THR A 304 -21.78 -39.95 -44.18
C THR A 304 -20.60 -39.93 -43.13
N ARG A 305 -20.36 -40.73 -42.06
CA ARG A 305 -20.87 -42.01 -41.50
C ARG A 305 -20.63 -42.10 -39.96
N ILE A 306 -21.61 -41.68 -39.16
CA ILE A 306 -22.21 -42.32 -37.95
C ILE A 306 -21.45 -43.54 -37.32
N PRO A 307 -21.33 -43.68 -35.96
CA PRO A 307 -21.47 -42.69 -34.87
C PRO A 307 -20.58 -42.91 -33.58
N LYS A 308 -20.79 -42.08 -32.54
CA LYS A 308 -20.72 -42.46 -31.11
C LYS A 308 -22.11 -42.26 -30.46
N HIS A 309 -22.61 -43.17 -29.61
CA HIS A 309 -23.85 -42.99 -28.79
C HIS A 309 -24.05 -44.16 -27.81
N ARG A 310 -24.82 -44.08 -26.70
CA ARG A 310 -25.36 -42.95 -25.90
C ARG A 310 -25.70 -43.45 -24.47
N SER A 311 -26.15 -42.56 -23.59
CA SER A 311 -26.50 -42.78 -22.18
C SER A 311 -27.98 -43.09 -21.91
N SER A 312 -28.26 -43.53 -20.66
CA SER A 312 -29.39 -43.15 -19.78
C SER A 312 -30.85 -43.51 -20.12
N ILE A 313 -31.60 -44.08 -19.13
CA ILE A 313 -32.76 -43.45 -18.43
C ILE A 313 -33.49 -44.42 -17.44
N THR A 314 -33.50 -44.10 -16.13
CA THR A 314 -34.49 -44.45 -15.04
C THR A 314 -34.88 -45.94 -14.79
N SER A 315 -35.65 -46.40 -13.77
CA SER A 315 -36.42 -45.78 -12.66
C SER A 315 -36.60 -46.69 -11.40
N ARG A 316 -36.47 -46.11 -10.20
CA ARG A 316 -37.27 -46.26 -8.95
C ARG A 316 -37.91 -47.61 -8.47
N THR A 317 -37.53 -48.03 -7.24
CA THR A 317 -38.36 -48.50 -6.09
C THR A 317 -39.30 -49.74 -6.13
N THR A 318 -38.94 -50.78 -5.34
CA THR A 318 -39.64 -51.37 -4.15
C THR A 318 -41.18 -51.42 -4.05
N SER A 319 -41.85 -52.43 -3.44
CA SER A 319 -41.45 -53.68 -2.74
C SER A 319 -42.66 -54.54 -2.31
N LYS A 320 -42.55 -55.88 -2.33
CA LYS A 320 -43.40 -56.92 -1.68
C LYS A 320 -42.80 -58.31 -2.02
N GLU A 321 -42.96 -59.42 -1.29
CA GLU A 321 -43.61 -59.71 0.00
C GLU A 321 -42.91 -60.89 0.73
N THR A 322 -43.23 -61.12 2.01
CA THR A 322 -42.44 -61.90 2.98
C THR A 322 -42.62 -63.43 2.98
N LYS A 323 -41.52 -64.20 3.18
CA LYS A 323 -41.38 -65.26 4.24
C LYS A 323 -39.97 -65.89 4.24
N GLY A 324 -39.37 -66.07 5.43
CA GLY A 324 -38.09 -66.78 5.63
C GLY A 324 -37.16 -66.08 6.64
N ARG A 325 -37.06 -66.61 7.86
CA ARG A 325 -36.36 -66.08 9.06
C ARG A 325 -35.08 -65.24 8.83
N ARG A 326 -34.94 -64.16 9.60
CA ARG A 326 -33.68 -63.47 9.94
C ARG A 326 -33.17 -63.88 11.33
N THR A 327 -31.84 -63.83 11.49
CA THR A 327 -31.02 -63.28 12.60
C THR A 327 -29.58 -63.65 12.22
N ASP A 328 -28.79 -62.73 11.66
CA ASP A 328 -27.85 -61.84 12.36
C ASP A 328 -26.50 -62.53 12.65
N SER A 329 -25.38 -61.83 12.40
CA SER A 329 -24.03 -62.40 12.49
C SER A 329 -23.00 -61.37 12.97
N ASP A 330 -22.58 -61.50 14.22
CA ASP A 330 -21.37 -60.92 14.81
C ASP A 330 -20.97 -61.83 15.99
N GLN A 331 -19.66 -61.95 16.29
CA GLN A 331 -19.08 -63.05 17.12
C GLN A 331 -19.21 -64.42 16.40
N GLU A 332 -18.46 -65.51 16.67
CA GLU A 332 -17.54 -65.93 17.75
C GLU A 332 -16.19 -66.44 17.15
N ASN A 333 -15.02 -66.41 17.78
CA ASN A 333 -14.51 -66.85 19.09
C ASN A 333 -13.91 -68.29 19.13
N HIS A 334 -12.94 -68.44 20.04
CA HIS A 334 -12.29 -69.64 20.60
C HIS A 334 -13.25 -70.75 21.10
N LYS A 335 -12.91 -72.00 21.52
CA LYS A 335 -11.64 -72.78 21.73
C LYS A 335 -11.95 -74.27 22.09
N GLN A 336 -11.03 -75.19 21.76
CA GLN A 336 -10.53 -76.36 22.57
C GLN A 336 -11.48 -77.44 23.16
N ARG A 337 -10.82 -78.50 23.72
CA ARG A 337 -11.34 -79.70 24.44
C ARG A 337 -11.97 -80.78 23.54
N SER A 338 -11.73 -82.08 23.74
CA SER A 338 -10.76 -82.84 24.56
C SER A 338 -10.60 -84.27 23.96
N SER A 339 -9.72 -85.21 24.37
CA SER A 339 -8.97 -85.38 25.62
C SER A 339 -7.77 -86.36 25.50
N LYS A 340 -6.92 -86.38 26.53
CA LYS A 340 -6.13 -87.52 27.09
C LYS A 340 -4.94 -88.18 26.34
N SER A 341 -3.84 -88.18 27.10
CA SER A 341 -2.92 -89.31 27.45
C SER A 341 -1.90 -89.88 26.45
N ALA A 342 -0.65 -89.92 26.97
CA ALA A 342 0.36 -90.99 26.90
C ALA A 342 0.96 -91.36 25.52
N GLU A 343 2.28 -91.26 25.27
CA GLU A 343 3.48 -91.75 26.00
C GLU A 343 3.88 -93.20 25.61
N GLY A 344 5.16 -93.39 25.29
CA GLY A 344 5.84 -94.68 25.50
C GLY A 344 6.20 -95.55 24.28
N LEU A 345 7.52 -95.71 24.11
CA LEU A 345 8.24 -96.98 23.86
C LEU A 345 8.39 -97.59 22.43
N ARG A 346 9.66 -97.98 22.18
CA ARG A 346 10.20 -99.01 21.25
C ARG A 346 10.16 -98.72 19.74
N ARG A 347 10.98 -99.37 18.89
CA ARG A 347 12.42 -99.81 18.90
C ARG A 347 12.63 -100.76 17.70
N LYS A 348 13.87 -100.82 17.17
CA LYS A 348 14.37 -101.69 16.05
C LYS A 348 13.81 -101.28 14.67
N ALA A 349 14.57 -101.16 13.56
CA ALA A 349 15.80 -101.80 13.01
C ALA A 349 15.51 -102.98 12.06
N GLY A 350 16.23 -103.16 10.94
CA GLY A 350 17.28 -102.30 10.36
C GLY A 350 18.17 -103.03 9.33
N GLY A 351 19.26 -102.37 8.88
CA GLY A 351 20.40 -102.99 8.17
C GLY A 351 20.32 -103.06 6.62
N ALA A 352 21.44 -103.10 5.88
CA ALA A 352 22.85 -102.86 6.26
C ALA A 352 23.79 -102.63 5.04
N GLY A 353 24.83 -101.79 5.21
CA GLY A 353 26.07 -101.78 4.40
C GLY A 353 26.07 -101.00 3.07
N GLY A 354 27.17 -100.33 2.67
CA GLY A 354 28.41 -100.08 3.41
C GLY A 354 29.53 -99.32 2.65
N LYS A 355 29.91 -98.16 3.19
CA LYS A 355 31.26 -97.50 3.24
C LYS A 355 32.13 -97.24 1.98
N ASP A 356 32.46 -95.94 1.86
CA ASP A 356 33.80 -95.31 1.71
C ASP A 356 34.65 -95.52 0.43
N ALA A 357 35.41 -94.47 0.05
CA ALA A 357 36.14 -94.41 -1.23
C ALA A 357 37.62 -93.95 -1.12
N ALA A 358 38.51 -94.73 -1.76
CA ALA A 358 39.75 -94.33 -2.45
C ALA A 358 41.00 -93.74 -1.72
N GLY A 359 41.74 -94.60 -0.99
CA GLY A 359 43.23 -94.65 -1.00
C GLY A 359 44.06 -93.56 -0.27
N PRO A 360 45.42 -93.55 -0.39
CA PRO A 360 46.32 -94.50 -1.08
C PRO A 360 47.60 -94.99 -0.30
N MET A 361 48.20 -96.12 -0.74
CA MET A 361 49.56 -96.65 -0.41
C MET A 361 49.85 -97.06 1.07
N ARG A 362 50.83 -97.92 1.44
CA ARG A 362 52.06 -98.44 0.75
C ARG A 362 52.36 -99.95 1.10
N ARG A 363 53.58 -100.46 0.85
CA ARG A 363 53.98 -101.91 0.84
C ARG A 363 54.68 -102.43 2.14
N GLY A 364 54.58 -103.75 2.40
CA GLY A 364 55.46 -104.57 3.26
C GLY A 364 54.67 -105.66 4.03
N ALA A 365 55.16 -106.86 4.38
CA ALA A 365 56.43 -107.59 4.15
C ALA A 365 56.16 -109.14 4.30
N VAL A 366 56.69 -110.07 3.46
CA VAL A 366 57.96 -110.85 3.54
C VAL A 366 57.86 -112.30 4.10
N ARG A 367 58.28 -113.28 3.26
CA ARG A 367 58.86 -114.65 3.49
C ARG A 367 58.19 -115.72 4.40
N ALA A 368 58.08 -116.94 3.87
CA ALA A 368 58.86 -118.16 4.23
C ALA A 368 58.53 -119.35 3.27
N ALA A 369 59.30 -120.44 3.11
CA ALA A 369 60.75 -120.69 3.04
C ALA A 369 61.05 -122.15 2.53
N LYS A 370 62.17 -122.38 1.80
CA LYS A 370 63.02 -123.61 1.63
C LYS A 370 62.41 -125.04 1.53
N ALA A 371 62.96 -126.04 0.80
CA ALA A 371 64.03 -126.12 -0.23
C ALA A 371 64.15 -127.54 -0.88
N SER A 372 64.85 -127.63 -2.04
CA SER A 372 65.64 -128.76 -2.62
C SER A 372 65.03 -130.15 -2.95
N GLY A 373 65.29 -130.65 -4.18
CA GLY A 373 65.11 -132.08 -4.57
C GLY A 373 65.15 -132.45 -6.09
N ASP A 374 66.34 -132.61 -6.68
CA ASP A 374 66.79 -133.43 -7.84
C ASP A 374 65.96 -133.80 -9.13
N VAL A 375 66.66 -133.66 -10.28
CA VAL A 375 66.82 -134.63 -11.44
C VAL A 375 65.76 -134.80 -12.59
N LYS A 376 66.18 -134.34 -13.79
CA LYS A 376 66.02 -134.86 -15.20
C LYS A 376 64.72 -134.79 -16.07
N THR A 377 64.97 -134.25 -17.29
CA THR A 377 64.50 -134.62 -18.67
C THR A 377 63.10 -134.28 -19.24
N LYS A 378 63.12 -133.47 -20.33
CA LYS A 378 62.32 -133.44 -21.61
C LYS A 378 60.81 -133.76 -21.58
N SER A 379 59.91 -133.07 -22.30
CA SER A 379 59.93 -132.35 -23.61
C SER A 379 58.82 -131.27 -23.61
N THR A 380 58.92 -130.02 -24.11
CA THR A 380 59.35 -129.36 -25.37
C THR A 380 58.24 -129.05 -26.41
N GLU A 381 58.22 -127.78 -26.83
CA GLU A 381 57.70 -127.18 -28.08
C GLU A 381 56.23 -126.71 -28.25
N GLU A 382 55.18 -127.34 -27.71
CA GLU A 382 53.79 -126.83 -27.97
C GLU A 382 53.35 -125.64 -27.06
N GLU A 383 53.94 -125.47 -25.88
CA GLU A 383 53.52 -124.41 -24.94
C GLU A 383 53.99 -122.99 -25.31
N GLU A 384 55.09 -122.87 -26.05
CA GLU A 384 55.81 -121.59 -26.17
C GLU A 384 55.10 -120.61 -27.11
N THR A 385 54.55 -121.09 -28.22
CA THR A 385 53.78 -120.28 -29.19
C THR A 385 52.51 -119.69 -28.57
N TYR A 386 51.77 -120.46 -27.76
CA TYR A 386 50.62 -119.95 -27.00
C TYR A 386 51.02 -118.86 -26.00
N ARG A 387 52.20 -118.99 -25.36
CA ARG A 387 52.70 -118.03 -24.37
C ARG A 387 53.00 -116.67 -25.03
N THR A 388 53.70 -116.66 -26.17
CA THR A 388 53.96 -115.42 -26.93
C THR A 388 52.69 -114.69 -27.40
N ILE A 389 51.69 -115.42 -27.90
CA ILE A 389 50.43 -114.81 -28.38
C ILE A 389 49.66 -114.14 -27.24
N VAL A 390 49.71 -114.69 -26.01
CA VAL A 390 49.10 -114.07 -24.83
C VAL A 390 49.85 -112.79 -24.42
N GLU A 391 51.19 -112.82 -24.42
CA GLU A 391 52.01 -111.67 -24.04
C GLU A 391 51.84 -110.48 -24.99
N GLU A 392 51.78 -110.70 -26.32
CA GLU A 392 51.47 -109.63 -27.27
C GLU A 392 50.08 -109.04 -27.04
N ARG A 393 49.08 -109.89 -26.75
CA ARG A 393 47.71 -109.46 -26.43
C ARG A 393 47.63 -108.60 -25.16
N ASP A 394 48.57 -108.79 -24.23
CA ASP A 394 48.60 -108.07 -22.95
C ASP A 394 49.37 -106.76 -23.04
N GLN A 395 50.47 -106.72 -23.79
CA GLN A 395 51.10 -105.46 -24.17
C GLN A 395 50.12 -104.57 -24.95
N GLU A 396 49.34 -105.15 -25.87
CA GLU A 396 48.34 -104.40 -26.64
C GLU A 396 47.15 -103.94 -25.80
N ARG A 397 46.72 -104.73 -24.79
CA ARG A 397 45.78 -104.25 -23.76
C ARG A 397 46.35 -103.07 -22.98
N GLU A 398 47.62 -103.11 -22.59
CA GLU A 398 48.25 -102.04 -21.81
C GLU A 398 48.44 -100.75 -22.62
N ARG A 399 48.84 -100.84 -23.90
CA ARG A 399 48.90 -99.70 -24.83
C ARG A 399 47.54 -99.02 -24.98
N ARG A 400 46.47 -99.80 -25.20
CA ARG A 400 45.10 -99.29 -25.32
C ARG A 400 44.61 -98.64 -24.03
N TRP A 401 44.90 -99.22 -22.87
CA TRP A 401 44.56 -98.62 -21.58
C TRP A 401 45.29 -97.28 -21.35
N LYS A 402 46.59 -97.19 -21.67
CA LYS A 402 47.35 -95.94 -21.60
C LYS A 402 46.80 -94.86 -22.56
N ALA A 403 46.45 -95.24 -23.78
CA ALA A 403 45.80 -94.35 -24.74
C ALA A 403 44.41 -93.89 -24.27
N GLU A 404 43.63 -94.78 -23.67
CA GLU A 404 42.30 -94.44 -23.13
C GLU A 404 42.38 -93.48 -21.94
N GLN A 405 43.34 -93.66 -21.02
CA GLN A 405 43.57 -92.71 -19.93
C GLN A 405 44.01 -91.33 -20.45
N ALA A 406 44.85 -91.28 -21.48
CA ALA A 406 45.22 -90.02 -22.14
C ALA A 406 44.02 -89.34 -22.81
N ALA A 407 43.18 -90.10 -23.52
CA ALA A 407 41.96 -89.60 -24.16
C ALA A 407 40.93 -89.09 -23.13
N ARG A 408 40.75 -89.80 -22.01
CA ARG A 408 39.89 -89.38 -20.89
C ARG A 408 40.37 -88.06 -20.30
N LYS A 409 41.68 -87.93 -20.02
CA LYS A 409 42.26 -86.69 -19.49
C LYS A 409 42.09 -85.50 -20.45
N LEU A 410 42.41 -85.68 -21.74
CA LEU A 410 42.17 -84.65 -22.76
C LEU A 410 40.69 -84.26 -22.88
N THR A 411 39.77 -85.20 -22.65
CA THR A 411 38.31 -84.93 -22.63
C THR A 411 37.90 -84.10 -21.41
N GLU A 412 38.55 -84.30 -20.25
CA GLU A 412 38.32 -83.49 -19.05
C GLU A 412 38.92 -82.08 -19.18
N ASP A 413 40.13 -81.97 -19.73
CA ASP A 413 40.78 -80.69 -20.03
C ASP A 413 39.97 -79.88 -21.05
N LEU A 414 39.46 -80.51 -22.11
CA LEU A 414 38.53 -79.87 -23.07
C LEU A 414 37.23 -79.41 -22.42
N LYS A 415 36.62 -80.21 -21.53
CA LYS A 415 35.42 -79.81 -20.77
C LYS A 415 35.70 -78.64 -19.80
N CYS A 416 36.91 -78.56 -19.25
CA CYS A 416 37.33 -77.43 -18.42
C CYS A 416 37.46 -76.15 -19.25
N LEU A 417 38.13 -76.21 -20.40
CA LEU A 417 38.28 -75.08 -21.32
C LEU A 417 36.94 -74.62 -21.88
N GLN A 418 36.07 -75.55 -22.30
CA GLN A 418 34.74 -75.23 -22.83
C GLN A 418 33.88 -74.48 -21.78
N ARG A 419 33.97 -74.87 -20.50
CA ARG A 419 33.26 -74.19 -19.41
C ARG A 419 33.75 -72.77 -19.18
N LYS A 420 35.07 -72.55 -19.17
CA LYS A 420 35.67 -71.21 -19.06
C LYS A 420 35.24 -70.31 -20.23
N VAL A 421 35.20 -70.86 -21.45
CA VAL A 421 34.76 -70.12 -22.65
C VAL A 421 33.26 -69.78 -22.62
N SER A 422 32.40 -70.56 -21.94
CA SER A 422 31.03 -70.12 -21.64
C SER A 422 31.01 -69.03 -20.56
N GLU A 423 31.71 -69.23 -19.43
CA GLU A 423 31.75 -68.29 -18.31
C GLU A 423 32.27 -66.90 -18.77
N GLU A 424 33.29 -66.83 -19.62
CA GLU A 424 33.79 -65.59 -20.21
C GLU A 424 32.78 -64.90 -21.14
N LYS A 425 32.00 -65.66 -21.92
CA LYS A 425 30.95 -65.11 -22.80
C LYS A 425 29.74 -64.61 -22.01
N ASP A 426 29.38 -65.31 -20.93
CA ASP A 426 28.31 -64.89 -20.02
C ASP A 426 28.71 -63.62 -19.26
N LEU A 427 29.98 -63.50 -18.86
CA LEU A 427 30.54 -62.28 -18.26
C LEU A 427 30.61 -61.11 -19.26
N GLN A 428 31.06 -61.34 -20.50
CA GLN A 428 31.12 -60.32 -21.54
C GLN A 428 29.71 -59.82 -21.93
N SER A 429 28.74 -60.73 -22.08
CA SER A 429 27.37 -60.36 -22.42
C SER A 429 26.67 -59.63 -21.27
N MET A 430 26.89 -60.03 -20.00
CA MET A 430 26.46 -59.26 -18.83
C MET A 430 27.09 -57.86 -18.76
N ALA A 431 28.39 -57.72 -19.06
CA ALA A 431 29.07 -56.42 -19.07
C ALA A 431 28.45 -55.48 -20.12
N LEU A 432 28.26 -55.98 -21.35
CA LEU A 432 27.65 -55.23 -22.45
C LEU A 432 26.20 -54.81 -22.12
N LEU A 433 25.40 -55.72 -21.57
CA LEU A 433 24.01 -55.44 -21.14
C LEU A 433 23.97 -54.35 -20.05
N LYS A 434 24.90 -54.41 -19.09
CA LYS A 434 25.00 -53.44 -17.99
C LYS A 434 25.44 -52.05 -18.49
N GLU A 435 26.34 -51.99 -19.46
CA GLU A 435 26.74 -50.73 -20.10
C GLU A 435 25.59 -50.10 -20.90
N LEU A 436 24.86 -50.91 -21.67
CA LEU A 436 23.68 -50.46 -22.42
C LEU A 436 22.56 -49.97 -21.48
N LEU A 437 22.29 -50.66 -20.37
CA LEU A 437 21.33 -50.21 -19.36
C LEU A 437 21.77 -48.92 -18.64
N LEU A 438 23.07 -48.68 -18.47
CA LEU A 438 23.57 -47.41 -17.92
C LEU A 438 23.44 -46.25 -18.93
N LYS A 439 23.72 -46.50 -20.21
CA LYS A 439 23.49 -45.54 -21.31
C LYS A 439 22.01 -45.22 -21.52
N GLU A 440 21.14 -46.22 -21.39
CA GLU A 440 19.69 -46.00 -21.43
C GLU A 440 19.20 -45.20 -20.21
N ARG A 441 19.70 -45.48 -19.01
CA ARG A 441 19.34 -44.72 -17.79
C ARG A 441 19.80 -43.26 -17.85
N SER A 442 21.05 -43.00 -18.27
CA SER A 442 21.54 -41.63 -18.45
C SER A 442 20.75 -40.87 -19.51
N GLY A 443 20.51 -41.47 -20.68
CA GLY A 443 19.66 -40.88 -21.73
C GLY A 443 18.22 -40.62 -21.27
N ARG A 444 17.62 -41.51 -20.47
CA ARG A 444 16.30 -41.29 -19.85
C ARG A 444 16.33 -40.12 -18.86
N SER A 445 17.36 -40.00 -18.02
CA SER A 445 17.52 -38.85 -17.10
C SER A 445 17.75 -37.52 -17.82
N GLU A 446 18.54 -37.50 -18.89
CA GLU A 446 18.75 -36.31 -19.73
C GLU A 446 17.47 -35.88 -20.45
N LEU A 447 16.69 -36.83 -20.97
CA LEU A 447 15.38 -36.57 -21.57
C LEU A 447 14.38 -36.08 -20.54
N GLN A 448 14.35 -36.66 -19.33
CA GLN A 448 13.46 -36.22 -18.27
C GLN A 448 13.81 -34.80 -17.78
N ALA A 449 15.08 -34.50 -17.55
CA ALA A 449 15.52 -33.15 -17.21
C ALA A 449 15.14 -32.11 -18.28
N ARG A 450 15.19 -32.48 -19.57
CA ARG A 450 14.70 -31.65 -20.68
C ARG A 450 13.17 -31.49 -20.69
N VAL A 451 12.41 -32.52 -20.32
CA VAL A 451 10.95 -32.41 -20.17
C VAL A 451 10.62 -31.45 -19.02
N GLU A 452 11.27 -31.60 -17.87
CA GLU A 452 11.10 -30.72 -16.71
C GLU A 452 11.52 -29.26 -17.03
N GLU A 453 12.59 -29.05 -17.79
CA GLU A 453 13.01 -27.73 -18.31
C GLU A 453 11.97 -27.12 -19.27
N LEU A 454 11.39 -27.92 -20.18
CA LEU A 454 10.38 -27.47 -21.13
C LEU A 454 9.03 -27.23 -20.47
N GLU A 455 8.63 -28.04 -19.48
CA GLU A 455 7.45 -27.80 -18.67
C GLU A 455 7.60 -26.53 -17.82
N GLY A 456 8.76 -26.32 -17.20
CA GLY A 456 9.09 -25.07 -16.49
C GLY A 456 9.01 -23.84 -17.40
N ARG A 457 9.53 -23.93 -18.62
CA ARG A 457 9.39 -22.87 -19.65
C ARG A 457 7.93 -22.67 -20.07
N SER A 458 7.18 -23.75 -20.30
CA SER A 458 5.76 -23.69 -20.69
C SER A 458 4.90 -23.05 -19.59
N GLN A 459 5.13 -23.40 -18.32
CA GLN A 459 4.47 -22.79 -17.17
C GLN A 459 4.85 -21.31 -17.03
N SER A 460 6.14 -20.96 -17.21
CA SER A 460 6.61 -19.58 -17.17
C SER A 460 5.97 -18.71 -18.28
N GLN A 461 5.95 -19.21 -19.52
CA GLN A 461 5.29 -18.54 -20.65
C GLN A 461 3.77 -18.43 -20.45
N SER A 462 3.13 -19.46 -19.86
CA SER A 462 1.70 -19.41 -19.52
C SER A 462 1.40 -18.32 -18.50
N ARG A 463 2.20 -18.21 -17.43
CA ARG A 463 2.09 -17.14 -16.42
C ARG A 463 2.33 -15.76 -17.03
N GLN A 464 3.31 -15.61 -17.93
CA GLN A 464 3.56 -14.36 -18.66
C GLN A 464 2.37 -13.98 -19.56
N LEU A 465 1.74 -14.94 -20.26
CA LEU A 465 0.54 -14.69 -21.06
C LEU A 465 -0.68 -14.33 -20.22
N GLU A 466 -0.83 -14.92 -19.03
CA GLU A 466 -1.91 -14.63 -18.08
C GLU A 466 -1.73 -13.25 -17.41
N GLN A 467 -0.49 -12.89 -17.06
CA GLN A 467 -0.12 -11.55 -16.61
C GLN A 467 -0.33 -10.49 -17.71
N ALA A 468 0.05 -10.80 -18.96
CA ALA A 468 -0.22 -9.92 -20.10
C ALA A 468 -1.72 -9.71 -20.32
N ARG A 469 -2.53 -10.78 -20.32
CA ARG A 469 -4.00 -10.69 -20.46
C ARG A 469 -4.66 -9.87 -19.35
N SER A 470 -4.28 -10.10 -18.10
CA SER A 470 -4.82 -9.33 -16.97
C SER A 470 -4.43 -7.85 -17.03
N SER A 471 -3.22 -7.52 -17.51
CA SER A 471 -2.86 -6.12 -17.82
C SER A 471 -3.68 -5.55 -18.99
N GLU A 472 -3.95 -6.33 -20.03
CA GLU A 472 -4.78 -5.92 -21.18
C GLU A 472 -6.24 -5.64 -20.76
N GLU A 473 -6.80 -6.44 -19.84
CA GLU A 473 -8.13 -6.22 -19.26
C GLU A 473 -8.18 -4.99 -18.34
N GLN A 474 -7.10 -4.74 -17.58
CA GLN A 474 -6.94 -3.50 -16.80
C GLN A 474 -6.87 -2.27 -17.72
N HIS A 475 -6.13 -2.33 -18.82
CA HIS A 475 -6.09 -1.26 -19.81
C HIS A 475 -7.45 -1.05 -20.51
N LYS A 476 -8.17 -2.14 -20.88
CA LYS A 476 -9.52 -2.04 -21.46
C LYS A 476 -10.54 -1.44 -20.50
N THR A 477 -10.48 -1.77 -19.21
CA THR A 477 -11.38 -1.20 -18.20
C THR A 477 -11.01 0.25 -17.84
N ALA A 478 -9.73 0.62 -17.89
CA ALA A 478 -9.29 2.01 -17.80
C ALA A 478 -9.77 2.85 -19.00
N LEU A 479 -9.64 2.33 -20.23
CA LEU A 479 -10.11 3.00 -21.45
C LEU A 479 -11.62 3.27 -21.40
N ARG A 480 -12.45 2.28 -21.03
CA ARG A 480 -13.90 2.48 -20.87
C ARG A 480 -14.24 3.58 -19.87
N ARG A 481 -13.53 3.66 -18.73
CA ARG A 481 -13.72 4.74 -17.74
C ARG A 481 -13.33 6.11 -18.29
N LEU A 482 -12.33 6.18 -19.17
CA LEU A 482 -11.96 7.41 -19.87
C LEU A 482 -12.99 7.79 -20.94
N GLU A 483 -13.51 6.83 -21.71
CA GLU A 483 -14.61 7.03 -22.67
C GLU A 483 -15.91 7.50 -21.97
N GLU A 484 -16.24 6.90 -20.82
CA GLU A 484 -17.33 7.33 -19.94
C GLU A 484 -17.10 8.75 -19.39
N SER A 485 -15.87 9.08 -18.97
CA SER A 485 -15.53 10.42 -18.47
C SER A 485 -15.57 11.50 -19.57
N ILE A 486 -15.07 11.18 -20.77
CA ILE A 486 -15.12 12.07 -21.94
C ILE A 486 -16.57 12.31 -22.37
N SER A 487 -17.39 11.27 -22.48
CA SER A 487 -18.81 11.41 -22.86
C SER A 487 -19.63 12.16 -21.80
N GLN A 488 -19.30 12.03 -20.51
CA GLN A 488 -19.86 12.89 -19.45
C GLN A 488 -19.41 14.35 -19.60
N GLY A 489 -18.13 14.59 -19.92
CA GLY A 489 -17.60 15.92 -20.22
C GLY A 489 -18.29 16.57 -21.44
N ASP A 490 -18.51 15.81 -22.50
CA ASP A 490 -19.22 16.27 -23.71
C ASP A 490 -20.70 16.53 -23.43
N ALA A 491 -21.37 15.67 -22.65
CA ALA A 491 -22.74 15.92 -22.21
C ALA A 491 -22.86 17.20 -21.34
N LEU A 492 -21.86 17.50 -20.51
CA LEU A 492 -21.79 18.76 -19.75
C LEU A 492 -21.53 19.97 -20.65
N ARG A 493 -20.58 19.88 -21.59
CA ARG A 493 -20.31 20.95 -22.57
C ARG A 493 -21.54 21.24 -23.45
N ALA A 494 -22.24 20.21 -23.93
CA ALA A 494 -23.46 20.36 -24.71
C ALA A 494 -24.60 21.00 -23.88
N ARG A 495 -24.73 20.68 -22.59
CA ARG A 495 -25.69 21.34 -21.69
C ARG A 495 -25.35 22.81 -21.47
N GLN A 496 -24.07 23.13 -21.24
CA GLN A 496 -23.61 24.52 -21.08
C GLN A 496 -23.89 25.35 -22.35
N GLN A 497 -23.54 24.84 -23.53
CA GLN A 497 -23.85 25.49 -24.81
C GLN A 497 -25.36 25.65 -25.02
N ALA A 498 -26.18 24.67 -24.65
CA ALA A 498 -27.64 24.78 -24.73
C ALA A 498 -28.23 25.82 -23.75
N GLU A 499 -27.64 26.01 -22.57
CA GLU A 499 -28.00 27.08 -21.65
C GLU A 499 -27.56 28.46 -22.15
N GLU A 500 -26.35 28.58 -22.71
CA GLU A 500 -25.84 29.82 -23.30
C GLU A 500 -26.70 30.26 -24.50
N MET A 501 -27.04 29.33 -25.39
CA MET A 501 -27.96 29.58 -26.51
C MET A 501 -29.36 29.99 -26.03
N LYS A 502 -29.90 29.38 -24.96
CA LYS A 502 -31.17 29.82 -24.34
C LYS A 502 -31.07 31.23 -23.78
N ARG A 503 -30.00 31.56 -23.04
CA ARG A 503 -29.76 32.90 -22.49
C ARG A 503 -29.62 33.94 -23.60
N HIS A 504 -28.95 33.60 -24.70
CA HIS A 504 -28.85 34.46 -25.88
C HIS A 504 -30.22 34.70 -26.51
N GLN A 505 -31.00 33.64 -26.76
CA GLN A 505 -32.33 33.73 -27.34
C GLN A 505 -33.31 34.52 -26.45
N GLU A 506 -33.21 34.38 -25.13
CA GLU A 506 -33.95 35.20 -24.17
C GLU A 506 -33.58 36.70 -24.26
N LEU A 507 -32.29 37.02 -24.40
CA LEU A 507 -31.81 38.39 -24.53
C LEU A 507 -32.26 39.01 -25.87
N GLU A 508 -32.21 38.26 -26.98
CA GLU A 508 -32.78 38.68 -28.26
C GLU A 508 -34.28 38.94 -28.16
N ASN A 509 -35.04 38.04 -27.50
CA ASN A 509 -36.48 38.19 -27.30
C ASN A 509 -36.81 39.42 -26.45
N LYS A 510 -36.04 39.68 -25.38
CA LYS A 510 -36.16 40.88 -24.51
C LYS A 510 -35.82 42.15 -25.29
N ALA A 511 -34.74 42.17 -26.08
CA ALA A 511 -34.40 43.28 -26.95
C ALA A 511 -35.48 43.54 -28.02
N GLY A 512 -36.05 42.48 -28.59
CA GLY A 512 -37.18 42.55 -29.53
C GLY A 512 -38.47 43.10 -28.90
N ALA A 513 -38.75 42.78 -27.63
CA ALA A 513 -39.86 43.36 -26.88
C ALA A 513 -39.66 44.87 -26.63
N LEU A 514 -38.52 45.25 -26.04
CA LEU A 514 -38.15 46.65 -25.78
C LEU A 514 -38.15 47.50 -27.06
N LYS A 515 -37.76 46.93 -28.21
CA LYS A 515 -37.85 47.61 -29.51
C LYS A 515 -39.30 47.90 -29.92
N ARG A 516 -40.21 46.92 -29.78
CA ARG A 516 -41.65 47.10 -30.05
C ARG A 516 -42.26 48.15 -29.12
N GLU A 517 -41.92 48.13 -27.84
CA GLU A 517 -42.36 49.15 -26.88
C GLU A 517 -41.86 50.55 -27.26
N SER A 518 -40.59 50.68 -27.66
CA SER A 518 -40.03 51.93 -28.18
C SER A 518 -40.74 52.41 -29.47
N ASP A 519 -41.12 51.50 -30.37
CA ASP A 519 -41.89 51.84 -31.57
C ASP A 519 -43.33 52.27 -31.23
N ILE A 520 -43.99 51.61 -30.28
CA ILE A 520 -45.33 51.96 -29.76
C ILE A 520 -45.31 53.34 -29.07
N LEU A 521 -44.33 53.60 -28.19
CA LEU A 521 -44.18 54.90 -27.54
C LEU A 521 -43.92 56.01 -28.56
N ARG A 522 -43.11 55.75 -29.60
CA ARG A 522 -42.90 56.71 -30.71
C ARG A 522 -44.16 56.93 -31.55
N ALA A 523 -45.05 55.94 -31.68
CA ALA A 523 -46.36 56.11 -32.32
C ALA A 523 -47.35 56.91 -31.44
N ALA A 524 -47.37 56.64 -30.12
CA ALA A 524 -48.20 57.39 -29.17
C ALA A 524 -47.80 58.87 -29.11
N VAL A 525 -46.51 59.19 -29.03
CA VAL A 525 -46.01 60.58 -29.05
C VAL A 525 -46.41 61.33 -30.31
N ARG A 526 -46.48 60.66 -31.48
CA ARG A 526 -47.02 61.24 -32.72
C ARG A 526 -48.52 61.54 -32.57
N GLN A 527 -49.35 60.56 -32.19
CA GLN A 527 -50.78 60.82 -31.95
C GLN A 527 -51.06 61.94 -30.94
N HIS A 528 -50.26 62.04 -29.88
CA HIS A 528 -50.40 63.14 -28.91
C HIS A 528 -50.05 64.50 -29.52
N LYS A 529 -49.01 64.58 -30.37
CA LYS A 529 -48.70 65.80 -31.13
C LYS A 529 -49.83 66.18 -32.10
N ASP A 530 -50.37 65.22 -32.83
CA ASP A 530 -51.43 65.44 -33.82
C ASP A 530 -52.73 65.93 -33.13
N LYS A 531 -53.12 65.31 -32.02
CA LYS A 531 -54.23 65.74 -31.16
C LYS A 531 -54.00 67.14 -30.58
N LEU A 532 -52.76 67.47 -30.22
CA LEU A 532 -52.43 68.79 -29.66
C LEU A 532 -52.53 69.90 -30.72
N GLN A 533 -52.24 69.62 -32.00
CA GLN A 533 -52.52 70.55 -33.10
C GLN A 533 -54.04 70.76 -33.29
N GLN A 534 -54.82 69.67 -33.33
CA GLN A 534 -56.29 69.73 -33.44
C GLN A 534 -56.93 70.55 -32.30
N LEU A 535 -56.39 70.46 -31.07
CA LEU A 535 -56.87 71.25 -29.94
C LEU A 535 -56.56 72.75 -30.06
N HIS A 536 -55.44 73.14 -30.69
CA HIS A 536 -55.15 74.56 -30.96
C HIS A 536 -56.10 75.13 -32.03
N GLU A 537 -56.40 74.37 -33.07
CA GLU A 537 -57.37 74.73 -34.11
C GLU A 537 -58.79 74.90 -33.52
N LEU A 538 -59.22 73.96 -32.67
CA LEU A 538 -60.52 74.02 -31.99
C LEU A 538 -60.61 75.18 -30.98
N LEU A 539 -59.53 75.53 -30.27
CA LEU A 539 -59.52 76.68 -29.37
C LEU A 539 -59.69 78.00 -30.14
N ALA A 540 -58.96 78.18 -31.24
CA ALA A 540 -59.08 79.37 -32.09
C ALA A 540 -60.52 79.55 -32.63
N ALA A 541 -61.16 78.47 -33.08
CA ALA A 541 -62.55 78.48 -33.51
C ALA A 541 -63.52 78.83 -32.36
N ARG A 542 -63.28 78.31 -31.15
CA ARG A 542 -64.16 78.51 -29.99
C ARG A 542 -64.08 79.91 -29.41
N GLU A 543 -62.92 80.57 -29.44
CA GLU A 543 -62.79 81.99 -29.09
C GLU A 543 -63.55 82.90 -30.07
N GLN A 544 -63.53 82.58 -31.36
CA GLN A 544 -64.29 83.31 -32.37
C GLN A 544 -65.81 83.19 -32.15
N GLU A 545 -66.29 82.05 -31.65
CA GLU A 545 -67.71 81.83 -31.34
C GLU A 545 -68.12 82.49 -30.01
N HIS A 546 -67.28 82.43 -28.96
CA HIS A 546 -67.56 83.10 -27.69
C HIS A 546 -67.71 84.62 -27.83
N ARG A 547 -67.02 85.26 -28.78
CA ARG A 547 -67.21 86.68 -29.10
C ARG A 547 -68.64 86.99 -29.59
N LYS A 548 -69.24 86.13 -30.42
CA LYS A 548 -70.62 86.29 -30.92
C LYS A 548 -71.68 86.07 -29.82
N GLN A 549 -71.40 85.17 -28.89
CA GLN A 549 -72.34 84.80 -27.82
C GLN A 549 -72.44 85.84 -26.69
N LEU A 550 -71.58 86.86 -26.68
CA LEU A 550 -71.64 87.96 -25.72
C LEU A 550 -72.67 89.04 -26.12
N ASP A 551 -72.99 89.19 -27.41
CA ASP A 551 -73.93 90.21 -27.92
C ASP A 551 -75.42 89.92 -27.63
N LEU A 552 -75.75 88.75 -27.07
CA LEU A 552 -77.11 88.19 -27.03
C LEU A 552 -77.67 87.87 -25.63
N ARG A 553 -77.14 88.47 -24.55
CA ARG A 553 -77.61 88.17 -23.17
C ARG A 553 -78.78 89.06 -22.72
N LEU A 554 -79.92 88.40 -22.45
CA LEU A 554 -81.16 88.99 -21.93
C LEU A 554 -81.09 89.31 -20.43
N GLN A 555 -81.99 90.20 -19.98
CA GLN A 555 -82.04 90.71 -18.60
C GLN A 555 -82.74 89.73 -17.61
N PRO A 556 -82.37 89.73 -16.31
CA PRO A 556 -82.97 88.82 -15.32
C PRO A 556 -84.45 89.13 -15.00
N GLY A 557 -85.22 88.09 -14.69
CA GLY A 557 -86.58 88.20 -14.13
C GLY A 557 -87.75 87.85 -15.07
N GLY A 558 -87.49 87.59 -16.35
CA GLY A 558 -88.51 87.12 -17.32
C GLY A 558 -89.14 85.77 -16.97
N ALA A 559 -90.16 85.37 -17.74
CA ALA A 559 -90.72 84.01 -17.66
C ALA A 559 -89.65 82.97 -18.00
N ASP A 560 -88.92 83.20 -19.09
CA ASP A 560 -87.85 82.37 -19.64
C ASP A 560 -86.72 82.14 -18.63
N PHE A 561 -86.43 83.13 -17.77
CA PHE A 561 -85.46 82.99 -16.68
C PHE A 561 -85.95 82.00 -15.60
N ARG A 562 -87.25 82.02 -15.28
CA ARG A 562 -87.84 81.07 -14.31
C ARG A 562 -87.96 79.66 -14.90
N GLU A 563 -88.23 79.53 -16.20
CA GLU A 563 -88.18 78.24 -16.88
C GLU A 563 -86.75 77.67 -16.92
N ALA A 564 -85.75 78.50 -17.24
CA ALA A 564 -84.34 78.11 -17.20
C ALA A 564 -83.90 77.68 -15.79
N VAL A 565 -84.29 78.42 -14.74
CA VAL A 565 -84.02 78.04 -13.34
C VAL A 565 -84.72 76.74 -12.95
N ALA A 566 -85.99 76.53 -13.33
CA ALA A 566 -86.71 75.28 -13.06
C ALA A 566 -86.04 74.07 -13.75
N LYS A 567 -85.55 74.27 -14.98
CA LYS A 567 -84.83 73.25 -15.75
C LYS A 567 -83.46 72.92 -15.14
N GLU A 568 -82.74 73.89 -14.61
CA GLU A 568 -81.51 73.64 -13.85
C GLU A 568 -81.78 72.95 -12.52
N VAL A 569 -82.85 73.30 -11.79
CA VAL A 569 -83.25 72.60 -10.55
C VAL A 569 -83.53 71.12 -10.84
N ALA A 570 -84.34 70.80 -11.87
CA ALA A 570 -84.59 69.42 -12.28
C ALA A 570 -83.29 68.68 -12.66
N SER A 571 -82.36 69.36 -13.36
CA SER A 571 -81.04 68.79 -13.68
C SER A 571 -80.17 68.57 -12.44
N VAL A 572 -80.27 69.41 -11.40
CA VAL A 572 -79.58 69.22 -10.11
C VAL A 572 -80.17 68.03 -9.35
N GLU A 573 -81.49 67.86 -9.36
CA GLU A 573 -82.19 66.73 -8.72
C GLU A 573 -81.83 65.39 -9.40
N GLU A 574 -81.81 65.34 -10.74
CA GLU A 574 -81.36 64.16 -11.50
C GLU A 574 -79.89 63.82 -11.22
N ARG A 575 -79.00 64.83 -11.21
CA ARG A 575 -77.60 64.67 -10.79
C ARG A 575 -77.46 64.17 -9.36
N HIS A 576 -78.32 64.61 -8.45
CA HIS A 576 -78.32 64.14 -7.06
C HIS A 576 -78.77 62.68 -6.96
N GLY A 577 -79.82 62.30 -7.69
CA GLY A 577 -80.30 60.92 -7.79
C GLY A 577 -79.22 59.95 -8.30
N HIS A 578 -78.52 60.32 -9.38
CA HIS A 578 -77.37 59.56 -9.86
C HIS A 578 -76.24 59.47 -8.82
N ARG A 579 -75.95 60.55 -8.10
CA ARG A 579 -74.89 60.54 -7.06
C ARG A 579 -75.24 59.67 -5.85
N VAL A 580 -76.53 59.55 -5.50
CA VAL A 580 -77.00 58.61 -4.48
C VAL A 580 -76.81 57.16 -4.96
N LEU A 581 -77.13 56.86 -6.22
CA LEU A 581 -76.92 55.53 -6.79
C LEU A 581 -75.44 55.14 -6.85
N GLU A 582 -74.55 56.04 -7.30
CA GLU A 582 -73.10 55.81 -7.26
C GLU A 582 -72.58 55.50 -5.85
N LEU A 583 -73.12 56.17 -4.83
CA LEU A 583 -72.72 55.97 -3.43
C LEU A 583 -73.26 54.65 -2.86
N GLN A 584 -74.44 54.20 -3.30
CA GLN A 584 -74.98 52.87 -2.96
C GLN A 584 -74.18 51.75 -3.63
N GLU A 585 -73.83 51.90 -4.91
CA GLU A 585 -73.00 50.93 -5.64
C GLU A 585 -71.63 50.76 -4.98
N LYS A 586 -70.95 51.88 -4.66
CA LYS A 586 -69.66 51.88 -3.94
C LYS A 586 -69.76 51.29 -2.53
N LEU A 587 -70.91 51.40 -1.88
CA LEU A 587 -71.17 50.74 -0.58
C LEU A 587 -71.24 49.22 -0.73
N GLU A 588 -71.90 48.72 -1.77
CA GLU A 588 -71.98 47.27 -2.06
C GLU A 588 -70.67 46.70 -2.62
N GLU A 589 -69.91 47.47 -3.40
CA GLU A 589 -68.53 47.13 -3.76
C GLU A 589 -67.63 47.04 -2.51
N GLY A 590 -67.71 48.04 -1.63
CA GLY A 590 -67.01 48.02 -0.35
C GLY A 590 -67.36 46.78 0.50
N ARG A 591 -68.66 46.44 0.61
CA ARG A 591 -69.13 45.24 1.31
C ARG A 591 -68.56 43.95 0.72
N LYS A 592 -68.51 43.82 -0.61
CA LYS A 592 -67.90 42.67 -1.29
C LYS A 592 -66.40 42.56 -1.02
N LEU A 593 -65.68 43.69 -1.02
CA LEU A 593 -64.25 43.74 -0.71
C LEU A 593 -63.96 43.38 0.75
N TYR A 594 -64.78 43.84 1.70
CA TYR A 594 -64.68 43.43 3.11
C TYR A 594 -64.96 41.94 3.31
N ALA A 595 -65.97 41.38 2.64
CA ALA A 595 -66.26 39.95 2.71
C ALA A 595 -65.11 39.09 2.14
N ALA A 596 -64.54 39.48 0.99
CA ALA A 596 -63.37 38.82 0.43
C ALA A 596 -62.16 38.87 1.39
N LEU A 597 -61.93 40.00 2.06
CA LEU A 597 -60.87 40.16 3.05
C LEU A 597 -61.11 39.29 4.30
N GLU A 598 -62.35 39.14 4.77
CA GLU A 598 -62.67 38.19 5.85
C GLU A 598 -62.36 36.74 5.46
N ASP A 599 -62.67 36.33 4.23
CA ASP A 599 -62.38 34.98 3.76
C ASP A 599 -60.87 34.75 3.51
N GLU A 600 -60.12 35.76 3.07
CA GLU A 600 -58.66 35.75 3.07
C GLU A 600 -58.09 35.57 4.49
N PHE A 601 -58.62 36.27 5.50
CA PHE A 601 -58.22 36.08 6.89
C PHE A 601 -58.59 34.69 7.44
N ARG A 602 -59.77 34.15 7.12
CA ARG A 602 -60.16 32.77 7.47
C ARG A 602 -59.23 31.74 6.84
N MET A 603 -58.87 31.92 5.57
CA MET A 603 -57.93 31.04 4.86
C MET A 603 -56.52 31.13 5.45
N ALA A 604 -56.03 32.33 5.77
CA ALA A 604 -54.74 32.53 6.44
C ALA A 604 -54.69 31.86 7.83
N LEU A 605 -55.73 32.02 8.65
CA LEU A 605 -55.84 31.33 9.94
C LEU A 605 -55.88 29.80 9.79
N THR A 606 -56.54 29.29 8.75
CA THR A 606 -56.60 27.85 8.45
C THR A 606 -55.23 27.31 8.03
N ILE A 607 -54.49 28.05 7.19
CA ILE A 607 -53.12 27.72 6.79
C ILE A 607 -52.18 27.73 8.00
N GLU A 608 -52.27 28.73 8.88
CA GLU A 608 -51.39 28.82 10.04
C GLU A 608 -51.69 27.73 11.08
N ALA A 609 -52.98 27.40 11.28
CA ALA A 609 -53.38 26.25 12.10
C ALA A 609 -52.81 24.92 11.55
N ALA A 610 -52.83 24.73 10.22
CA ALA A 610 -52.21 23.57 9.58
C ALA A 610 -50.69 23.54 9.78
N ARG A 611 -50.01 24.68 9.64
CA ARG A 611 -48.56 24.82 9.91
C ARG A 611 -48.21 24.52 11.37
N PHE A 612 -49.05 24.94 12.33
CA PHE A 612 -48.87 24.58 13.74
C PHE A 612 -49.04 23.07 13.97
N SER A 613 -49.97 22.38 13.29
CA SER A 613 -50.03 20.92 13.36
C SER A 613 -48.82 20.23 12.73
N GLU A 614 -48.33 20.67 11.57
CA GLU A 614 -47.10 20.12 10.97
C GLU A 614 -45.88 20.24 11.89
N VAL A 615 -45.72 21.42 12.53
CA VAL A 615 -44.62 21.67 13.48
C VAL A 615 -44.77 20.80 14.73
N LYS A 616 -45.99 20.64 15.25
CA LYS A 616 -46.26 19.77 16.40
C LYS A 616 -45.94 18.31 16.07
N ASP A 617 -46.45 17.79 14.95
CA ASP A 617 -46.24 16.42 14.52
C ASP A 617 -44.75 16.13 14.27
N ALA A 618 -43.99 17.11 13.78
CA ALA A 618 -42.53 17.01 13.65
C ALA A 618 -41.79 16.99 15.00
N CYS A 619 -42.24 17.78 15.99
CA CYS A 619 -41.72 17.73 17.36
C CYS A 619 -42.04 16.40 18.05
N ASP A 620 -43.24 15.85 17.87
CA ASP A 620 -43.65 14.55 18.41
C ASP A 620 -42.84 13.41 17.75
N GLN A 621 -42.60 13.48 16.43
CA GLN A 621 -41.69 12.57 15.70
C GLN A 621 -40.25 12.63 16.23
N MET A 622 -39.66 13.82 16.34
CA MET A 622 -38.29 13.99 16.85
C MET A 622 -38.17 13.52 18.31
N THR A 623 -39.24 13.65 19.11
CA THR A 623 -39.30 13.11 20.48
C THR A 623 -39.31 11.59 20.49
N ALA A 624 -40.06 10.94 19.59
CA ALA A 624 -40.05 9.49 19.41
C ALA A 624 -38.67 8.97 18.93
N GLU A 625 -38.02 9.65 17.98
CA GLU A 625 -36.66 9.33 17.53
C GLU A 625 -35.65 9.43 18.67
N LEU A 626 -35.70 10.50 19.49
CA LEU A 626 -34.86 10.66 20.67
C LEU A 626 -35.06 9.55 21.72
N LEU A 627 -36.28 9.03 21.87
CA LEU A 627 -36.55 7.87 22.74
C LEU A 627 -35.97 6.58 22.15
N GLY A 628 -36.07 6.37 20.84
CA GLY A 628 -35.43 5.24 20.14
C GLY A 628 -33.90 5.28 20.24
N ILE A 629 -33.29 6.44 20.05
CA ILE A 629 -31.84 6.65 20.21
C ILE A 629 -31.41 6.37 21.66
N LYS A 630 -32.16 6.85 22.66
CA LYS A 630 -31.88 6.53 24.08
C LYS A 630 -31.97 5.02 24.37
N ALA A 631 -32.93 4.31 23.80
CA ALA A 631 -33.06 2.86 23.96
C ALA A 631 -31.88 2.09 23.32
N THR A 632 -31.45 2.47 22.10
CA THR A 632 -30.29 1.85 21.44
C THR A 632 -28.98 2.17 22.18
N LEU A 633 -28.81 3.39 22.70
CA LEU A 633 -27.67 3.76 23.54
C LEU A 633 -27.60 2.92 24.82
N ALA A 634 -28.71 2.74 25.52
CA ALA A 634 -28.79 1.87 26.71
C ALA A 634 -28.47 0.40 26.37
N GLN A 635 -28.94 -0.10 25.22
CA GLN A 635 -28.57 -1.44 24.74
C GLN A 635 -27.07 -1.54 24.43
N SER A 636 -26.47 -0.50 23.85
CA SER A 636 -25.04 -0.43 23.55
C SER A 636 -24.20 -0.45 24.84
N GLN A 637 -24.53 0.39 25.81
CA GLN A 637 -23.88 0.42 27.13
C GLN A 637 -24.01 -0.93 27.87
N GLN A 638 -25.12 -1.66 27.68
CA GLN A 638 -25.29 -2.99 28.27
C GLN A 638 -24.49 -4.08 27.54
N ARG A 639 -24.19 -3.90 26.25
CA ARG A 639 -23.21 -4.75 25.51
C ARG A 639 -21.78 -4.42 25.93
N GLU A 640 -21.46 -3.15 26.08
CA GLU A 640 -20.16 -2.65 26.55
C GLU A 640 -19.82 -3.23 27.94
N LYS A 641 -20.75 -3.15 28.90
CA LYS A 641 -20.59 -3.79 30.24
C LYS A 641 -20.33 -5.30 30.16
N LYS A 642 -21.00 -6.03 29.26
CA LYS A 642 -20.75 -7.46 29.03
C LYS A 642 -19.39 -7.73 28.36
N SER A 643 -18.93 -6.85 27.47
CA SER A 643 -17.59 -6.96 26.92
C SER A 643 -16.51 -6.64 27.96
N ALA A 644 -16.75 -5.70 28.87
CA ALA A 644 -15.84 -5.38 29.97
C ALA A 644 -15.71 -6.56 30.95
N SER A 645 -16.81 -7.23 31.32
CA SER A 645 -16.72 -8.44 32.15
C SER A 645 -16.01 -9.60 31.42
N LEU A 646 -16.27 -9.80 30.13
CA LEU A 646 -15.57 -10.81 29.33
C LEU A 646 -14.07 -10.52 29.21
N VAL A 647 -13.67 -9.24 29.04
CA VAL A 647 -12.27 -8.83 29.05
C VAL A 647 -11.64 -9.04 30.43
N GLN A 648 -12.37 -8.83 31.52
CA GLN A 648 -11.90 -9.11 32.88
C GLN A 648 -11.71 -10.62 33.13
N GLU A 649 -12.64 -11.46 32.66
CA GLU A 649 -12.54 -12.93 32.69
C GLU A 649 -11.35 -13.45 31.85
N LEU A 650 -11.20 -12.96 30.62
CA LEU A 650 -10.05 -13.27 29.76
C LEU A 650 -8.73 -12.81 30.36
N THR A 651 -8.70 -11.63 31.00
CA THR A 651 -7.50 -11.13 31.70
C THR A 651 -7.14 -12.00 32.91
N ALA A 652 -8.14 -12.48 33.65
CA ALA A 652 -7.94 -13.44 34.74
C ALA A 652 -7.41 -14.79 34.21
N MET A 653 -7.97 -15.31 33.11
CA MET A 653 -7.50 -16.53 32.47
C MET A 653 -6.06 -16.39 31.96
N VAL A 654 -5.71 -15.28 31.28
CA VAL A 654 -4.34 -15.01 30.82
C VAL A 654 -3.37 -14.89 31.99
N LYS A 655 -3.78 -14.29 33.12
CA LYS A 655 -2.98 -14.25 34.35
C LYS A 655 -2.78 -15.66 34.93
N GLU A 656 -3.80 -16.51 34.92
CA GLU A 656 -3.69 -17.90 35.37
C GLU A 656 -2.76 -18.73 34.46
N GLN A 657 -2.91 -18.63 33.14
CA GLN A 657 -2.03 -19.32 32.19
C GLN A 657 -0.59 -18.83 32.31
N LYS A 658 -0.36 -17.52 32.51
CA LYS A 658 0.97 -16.97 32.80
C LYS A 658 1.58 -17.59 34.07
N ASN A 659 0.79 -17.73 35.13
CA ASN A 659 1.23 -18.38 36.37
C ASN A 659 1.58 -19.86 36.15
N ARG A 660 0.70 -20.63 35.48
CA ARG A 660 0.94 -22.04 35.11
C ARG A 660 2.24 -22.19 34.27
N ILE A 661 2.50 -21.26 33.35
CA ILE A 661 3.74 -21.24 32.56
C ILE A 661 4.96 -20.94 33.44
N THR A 662 4.89 -19.99 34.38
CA THR A 662 6.00 -19.73 35.32
C THR A 662 6.27 -20.91 36.24
N ASP A 663 5.23 -21.63 36.69
CA ASP A 663 5.38 -22.84 37.51
C ASP A 663 5.99 -24.00 36.72
N LEU A 664 5.60 -24.19 35.45
CA LEU A 664 6.23 -25.15 34.54
C LEU A 664 7.70 -24.80 34.25
N ILE A 665 8.03 -23.51 34.09
CA ILE A 665 9.42 -23.04 33.95
C ILE A 665 10.22 -23.31 35.23
N LYS A 666 9.62 -23.10 36.41
CA LYS A 666 10.25 -23.39 37.71
C LYS A 666 10.52 -24.89 37.88
N ALA A 667 9.51 -25.73 37.68
CA ALA A 667 9.64 -27.19 37.74
C ALA A 667 10.67 -27.73 36.71
N LYS A 668 10.72 -27.14 35.50
CA LYS A 668 11.75 -27.47 34.50
C LYS A 668 13.16 -27.08 34.95
N ARG A 669 13.33 -25.91 35.60
CA ARG A 669 14.62 -25.49 36.18
C ARG A 669 15.04 -26.44 37.30
N GLU A 670 14.14 -26.78 38.21
CA GLU A 670 14.36 -27.71 39.32
C GLU A 670 14.77 -29.11 38.82
N ALA A 671 14.05 -29.66 37.83
CA ALA A 671 14.40 -30.92 37.18
C ALA A 671 15.77 -30.86 36.49
N VAL A 672 16.11 -29.76 35.81
CA VAL A 672 17.44 -29.56 35.22
C VAL A 672 18.53 -29.48 36.29
N THR A 673 18.29 -28.85 37.44
CA THR A 673 19.26 -28.83 38.55
C THR A 673 19.46 -30.21 39.17
N ALA A 674 18.40 -31.01 39.30
CA ALA A 674 18.48 -32.39 39.79
C ALA A 674 19.19 -33.34 38.81
N LEU A 675 19.02 -33.13 37.50
CA LEU A 675 19.78 -33.85 36.47
C LEU A 675 21.26 -33.43 36.46
N LYS A 676 21.55 -32.13 36.66
CA LYS A 676 22.94 -31.64 36.79
C LYS A 676 23.65 -32.22 38.01
N SER A 677 23.03 -32.22 39.20
CA SER A 677 23.67 -32.78 40.40
C SER A 677 23.91 -34.29 40.27
N ARG A 678 22.98 -35.02 39.65
CA ARG A 678 23.15 -36.45 39.33
C ARG A 678 24.24 -36.71 38.28
N LEU A 679 24.44 -35.80 37.32
CA LEU A 679 25.59 -35.87 36.41
C LEU A 679 26.91 -35.70 37.18
N HIS A 680 27.01 -34.68 38.05
CA HIS A 680 28.23 -34.44 38.84
C HIS A 680 28.56 -35.60 39.79
N SER A 681 27.55 -36.30 40.35
CA SER A 681 27.80 -37.49 41.16
C SER A 681 28.31 -38.68 40.33
N LEU A 682 27.73 -38.91 39.14
CA LEU A 682 28.18 -39.97 38.22
C LEU A 682 29.57 -39.67 37.63
N GLU A 683 29.90 -38.39 37.41
CA GLU A 683 31.23 -37.95 36.99
C GLU A 683 32.28 -38.17 38.11
N ALA A 684 31.92 -37.88 39.37
CA ALA A 684 32.77 -38.16 40.52
C ALA A 684 32.99 -39.68 40.75
N GLU A 685 31.95 -40.50 40.58
CA GLU A 685 32.05 -41.97 40.60
C GLU A 685 32.97 -42.47 39.47
N ALA A 686 32.79 -41.97 38.24
CA ALA A 686 33.65 -42.34 37.10
C ALA A 686 35.11 -41.87 37.24
N GLU A 687 35.36 -40.74 37.92
CA GLU A 687 36.72 -40.35 38.32
C GLU A 687 37.30 -41.29 39.37
N GLN A 688 36.51 -41.73 40.35
CA GLN A 688 36.95 -42.66 41.39
C GLN A 688 37.29 -44.03 40.78
N ASP A 689 36.48 -44.54 39.85
CA ASP A 689 36.77 -45.77 39.09
C ASP A 689 38.03 -45.63 38.21
N ARG A 690 38.29 -44.45 37.63
CA ARG A 690 39.57 -44.18 36.94
C ARG A 690 40.76 -44.26 37.90
N ARG A 691 40.65 -43.68 39.11
CA ARG A 691 41.70 -43.71 40.14
C ARG A 691 41.97 -45.16 40.62
N LEU A 692 40.92 -45.94 40.84
CA LEU A 692 41.02 -47.38 41.18
C LEU A 692 41.63 -48.21 40.03
N SER A 693 41.27 -47.91 38.78
CA SER A 693 41.85 -48.56 37.60
C SER A 693 43.35 -48.31 37.46
N LEU A 694 43.83 -47.09 37.76
CA LEU A 694 45.26 -46.77 37.79
C LEU A 694 46.00 -47.49 38.92
N GLN A 695 45.38 -47.66 40.09
CA GLN A 695 45.94 -48.47 41.18
C GLN A 695 46.04 -49.97 40.78
N LEU A 696 45.03 -50.52 40.10
CA LEU A 696 45.08 -51.88 39.56
C LEU A 696 46.19 -52.07 38.52
N GLU A 697 46.45 -51.08 37.66
CA GLU A 697 47.58 -51.11 36.71
C GLU A 697 48.95 -51.11 37.41
N LEU A 698 49.10 -50.36 38.50
CA LEU A 698 50.32 -50.40 39.33
C LEU A 698 50.50 -51.79 39.98
N LEU A 699 49.45 -52.32 40.61
CA LEU A 699 49.49 -53.65 41.24
C LEU A 699 49.75 -54.78 40.25
N LYS A 700 49.30 -54.67 38.99
CA LYS A 700 49.67 -55.61 37.91
C LYS A 700 51.17 -55.57 37.60
N LYS A 701 51.78 -54.38 37.56
CA LYS A 701 53.22 -54.21 37.30
C LYS A 701 54.06 -54.78 38.42
N ASP A 702 53.68 -54.54 39.68
CA ASP A 702 54.35 -55.14 40.84
C ASP A 702 54.18 -56.67 40.90
N LYS A 703 52.99 -57.19 40.56
CA LYS A 703 52.79 -58.64 40.37
C LYS A 703 53.71 -59.21 39.29
N GLY A 704 53.87 -58.52 38.16
CA GLY A 704 54.81 -58.91 37.09
C GLY A 704 56.26 -58.94 37.57
N ARG A 705 56.67 -57.92 38.34
CA ARG A 705 58.00 -57.85 38.97
C ARG A 705 58.24 -59.01 39.93
N LEU A 706 57.29 -59.33 40.79
CA LEU A 706 57.37 -60.47 41.72
C LEU A 706 57.44 -61.82 40.99
N LEU A 707 56.68 -62.01 39.90
CA LEU A 707 56.77 -63.21 39.06
C LEU A 707 58.14 -63.36 38.37
N SER A 708 58.74 -62.25 37.92
CA SER A 708 60.10 -62.27 37.36
C SER A 708 61.18 -62.55 38.42
N GLN A 709 60.94 -62.22 39.69
CA GLN A 709 61.83 -62.59 40.80
C GLN A 709 61.66 -64.07 41.19
N LEU A 710 60.42 -64.59 41.20
CA LEU A 710 60.14 -66.00 41.50
C LEU A 710 60.79 -66.93 40.47
N THR A 711 60.59 -66.65 39.17
CA THR A 711 61.19 -67.45 38.08
C THR A 711 62.72 -67.40 38.07
N ALA A 712 63.33 -66.29 38.48
CA ALA A 712 64.78 -66.22 38.70
C ALA A 712 65.24 -67.12 39.87
N GLN A 713 64.47 -67.21 40.96
CA GLN A 713 64.76 -68.13 42.08
C GLN A 713 64.55 -69.61 41.68
N GLU A 714 63.52 -69.92 40.89
CA GLU A 714 63.29 -71.27 40.34
C GLU A 714 64.47 -71.72 39.47
N SER A 715 65.06 -70.83 38.65
CA SER A 715 66.27 -71.12 37.88
C SER A 715 67.50 -71.47 38.74
N VAL A 716 67.63 -70.88 39.94
CA VAL A 716 68.70 -71.24 40.89
C VAL A 716 68.44 -72.62 41.51
N ILE A 717 67.19 -72.92 41.83
CA ILE A 717 66.77 -74.23 42.36
C ILE A 717 67.02 -75.34 41.32
N ASP A 718 66.80 -75.09 40.03
CA ASP A 718 67.10 -76.06 38.96
C ASP A 718 68.61 -76.25 38.72
N GLY A 719 69.44 -75.23 38.97
CA GLY A 719 70.90 -75.40 39.04
C GLY A 719 71.32 -76.38 40.13
N LEU A 720 70.83 -76.19 41.36
CA LEU A 720 71.10 -77.08 42.50
C LEU A 720 70.55 -78.52 42.28
N ARG A 721 69.44 -78.66 41.53
CA ARG A 721 68.92 -79.97 41.10
C ARG A 721 69.80 -80.63 40.03
N ALA A 722 70.49 -79.87 39.18
CA ALA A 722 71.42 -80.39 38.19
C ALA A 722 72.69 -80.94 38.87
N GLU A 723 73.25 -80.21 39.84
CA GLU A 723 74.38 -80.70 40.65
C GLU A 723 74.06 -82.03 41.34
N ARG A 724 72.88 -82.16 41.97
CA ARG A 724 72.41 -83.43 42.55
C ARG A 724 72.38 -84.60 41.54
N ARG A 725 72.19 -84.36 40.24
CA ARG A 725 72.23 -85.43 39.22
C ARG A 725 73.66 -85.86 38.89
N ILE A 726 74.63 -84.95 38.91
CA ILE A 726 76.04 -85.24 38.63
C ILE A 726 76.61 -86.18 39.72
N TRP A 727 76.37 -85.85 41.00
CA TRP A 727 76.73 -86.70 42.14
C TRP A 727 76.05 -88.08 42.09
N GLY A 728 74.88 -88.17 41.45
CA GLY A 728 74.18 -89.45 41.20
C GLY A 728 74.78 -90.30 40.07
N GLN A 729 75.62 -89.74 39.20
CA GLN A 729 76.29 -90.44 38.11
C GLN A 729 77.67 -90.96 38.54
N GLU A 730 78.42 -90.22 39.35
CA GLU A 730 79.71 -90.66 39.89
C GLU A 730 79.57 -91.91 40.78
N LEU A 731 78.49 -91.98 41.58
CA LEU A 731 78.13 -93.16 42.37
C LEU A 731 77.75 -94.41 41.54
N ALA A 732 77.40 -94.23 40.26
CA ALA A 732 77.10 -95.35 39.35
C ALA A 732 78.36 -95.96 38.70
N GLN A 733 79.54 -95.35 38.88
CA GLN A 733 80.75 -95.69 38.12
C GLN A 733 81.72 -96.65 38.86
N GLN A 734 81.36 -97.14 40.04
CA GLN A 734 82.16 -98.07 40.85
C GLN A 734 81.54 -99.48 41.01
N GLY A 735 80.86 -99.99 39.98
CA GLY A 735 80.01 -101.21 40.09
C GLY A 735 80.13 -102.26 38.99
N ALA A 736 81.28 -102.43 38.31
CA ALA A 736 81.37 -103.28 37.11
C ALA A 736 82.67 -104.10 36.93
N SER A 737 82.80 -105.21 37.67
CA SER A 737 83.60 -106.40 37.31
C SER A 737 83.04 -107.59 38.11
N LEU A 738 82.54 -108.68 37.54
CA LEU A 738 83.16 -109.64 36.62
C LEU A 738 82.05 -110.36 35.79
N SER A 739 82.23 -110.63 34.48
CA SER A 739 82.51 -111.95 33.88
C SER A 739 81.62 -113.13 34.36
N GLN A 740 81.10 -114.05 33.52
CA GLN A 740 81.55 -114.50 32.19
C GLN A 740 80.44 -115.35 31.50
N ASP A 741 80.07 -115.05 30.25
CA ASP A 741 79.52 -116.00 29.23
C ASP A 741 78.88 -115.25 28.04
N ARG A 742 79.70 -114.78 27.10
CA ARG A 742 79.29 -113.80 26.08
C ARG A 742 79.18 -114.34 24.65
N GLY A 743 80.04 -115.31 24.28
CA GLY A 743 80.31 -115.70 22.88
C GLY A 743 79.24 -116.47 22.09
N ARG A 744 78.00 -116.62 22.58
CA ARG A 744 76.88 -117.22 21.82
C ARG A 744 75.61 -116.37 21.74
N LEU A 745 75.53 -115.26 22.47
CA LEU A 745 74.38 -114.35 22.42
C LEU A 745 74.57 -113.21 21.42
N GLU A 746 75.81 -112.79 21.16
CA GLU A 746 76.13 -111.64 20.29
C GLU A 746 75.61 -111.81 18.86
N ALA A 747 75.79 -112.97 18.24
CA ALA A 747 75.27 -113.25 16.89
C ALA A 747 73.72 -113.25 16.78
N ARG A 748 72.98 -113.32 17.91
CA ARG A 748 71.52 -113.10 17.93
C ARG A 748 71.17 -111.63 18.18
N LEU A 749 71.93 -110.94 19.02
CA LEU A 749 71.79 -109.50 19.26
C LEU A 749 72.07 -108.68 18.00
N GLU A 750 73.02 -109.10 17.15
CA GLU A 750 73.38 -108.39 15.93
C GLU A 750 72.25 -108.44 14.87
N VAL A 751 71.61 -109.60 14.69
CA VAL A 751 70.44 -109.75 13.80
C VAL A 751 69.24 -108.95 14.32
N LEU A 752 68.94 -109.04 15.62
CA LEU A 752 67.87 -108.25 16.24
C LEU A 752 68.16 -106.74 16.18
N GLY A 753 69.43 -106.35 16.31
CA GLY A 753 69.88 -104.97 16.16
C GLY A 753 69.62 -104.42 14.77
N ALA A 754 69.97 -105.17 13.72
CA ALA A 754 69.69 -104.78 12.34
C ALA A 754 68.19 -104.63 12.04
N GLU A 755 67.35 -105.52 12.60
CA GLU A 755 65.89 -105.45 12.44
C GLU A 755 65.29 -104.27 13.21
N LEU A 756 65.73 -104.01 14.45
CA LEU A 756 65.31 -102.87 15.27
C LEU A 756 65.73 -101.53 14.63
N GLU A 757 66.92 -101.47 14.02
CA GLU A 757 67.41 -100.31 13.28
C GLU A 757 66.59 -100.06 11.99
N SER A 758 66.06 -101.12 11.37
CA SER A 758 65.13 -101.00 10.24
C SER A 758 63.76 -100.44 10.67
N GLN A 759 63.27 -100.83 11.86
CA GLN A 759 62.02 -100.34 12.44
C GLN A 759 62.13 -98.87 12.89
N LYS A 760 63.26 -98.43 13.44
CA LYS A 760 63.53 -96.99 13.67
C LYS A 760 63.36 -96.18 12.39
N LYS A 761 64.01 -96.63 11.30
CA LYS A 761 63.96 -95.97 9.99
C LYS A 761 62.61 -96.09 9.28
N LEU A 762 61.68 -96.88 9.79
CA LEU A 762 60.27 -96.86 9.39
C LEU A 762 59.51 -95.82 10.21
N ASN A 763 59.60 -95.89 11.54
CA ASN A 763 58.99 -94.94 12.48
C ASN A 763 59.40 -93.49 12.19
N GLU A 764 60.68 -93.21 11.89
CA GLU A 764 61.15 -91.87 11.50
C GLU A 764 60.35 -91.32 10.30
N ARG A 765 60.21 -92.11 9.24
CA ARG A 765 59.46 -91.74 8.02
C ARG A 765 57.97 -91.55 8.31
N ASP A 766 57.41 -92.38 9.18
CA ASP A 766 56.01 -92.25 9.59
C ASP A 766 55.80 -91.01 10.49
N THR A 767 56.76 -90.65 11.35
CA THR A 767 56.70 -89.38 12.11
C THR A 767 56.84 -88.15 11.21
N ASP A 768 57.66 -88.20 10.16
CA ASP A 768 57.75 -87.12 9.17
C ASP A 768 56.48 -87.02 8.30
N ALA A 769 55.89 -88.16 7.92
CA ALA A 769 54.59 -88.19 7.26
C ALA A 769 53.47 -87.65 8.15
N LEU A 770 53.55 -87.87 9.48
CA LEU A 770 52.64 -87.26 10.45
C LEU A 770 52.87 -85.75 10.57
N LYS A 771 54.11 -85.25 10.70
CA LYS A 771 54.42 -83.80 10.72
C LYS A 771 53.86 -83.07 9.48
N ILE A 772 54.00 -83.67 8.29
CA ILE A 772 53.45 -83.12 7.05
C ILE A 772 51.91 -83.09 7.09
N LYS A 773 51.26 -84.16 7.58
CA LYS A 773 49.80 -84.19 7.75
C LYS A 773 49.31 -83.17 8.78
N THR A 774 49.98 -83.02 9.91
CA THR A 774 49.69 -81.99 10.92
C THR A 774 49.76 -80.61 10.30
N LYS A 775 50.85 -80.26 9.62
CA LYS A 775 50.96 -78.96 8.95
C LYS A 775 49.85 -78.72 7.92
N ILE A 776 49.47 -79.72 7.12
CA ILE A 776 48.36 -79.58 6.16
C ILE A 776 47.03 -79.32 6.89
N ILE A 777 46.80 -79.95 8.05
CA ILE A 777 45.62 -79.70 8.90
C ILE A 777 45.67 -78.29 9.51
N ASP A 778 46.84 -77.81 9.93
CA ASP A 778 47.03 -76.46 10.47
C ASP A 778 46.77 -75.39 9.38
N ASP A 779 47.38 -75.55 8.20
CA ASP A 779 47.18 -74.67 7.03
C ASP A 779 45.69 -74.66 6.58
N GLN A 780 45.00 -75.80 6.63
CA GLN A 780 43.56 -75.90 6.38
C GLN A 780 42.73 -75.21 7.47
N THR A 781 43.08 -75.40 8.75
CA THR A 781 42.38 -74.80 9.89
C THR A 781 42.50 -73.27 9.87
N GLU A 782 43.69 -72.75 9.57
CA GLU A 782 43.94 -71.32 9.39
C GLU A 782 43.18 -70.75 8.17
N THR A 783 43.06 -71.51 7.08
CA THR A 783 42.24 -71.13 5.92
C THR A 783 40.76 -71.05 6.30
N ILE A 784 40.24 -72.04 7.05
CA ILE A 784 38.85 -72.04 7.55
C ILE A 784 38.61 -70.87 8.52
N ARG A 785 39.58 -70.54 9.39
CA ARG A 785 39.52 -69.39 10.30
C ARG A 785 39.34 -68.08 9.53
N ARG A 786 40.21 -67.81 8.54
CA ARG A 786 40.14 -66.59 7.70
C ARG A 786 38.85 -66.51 6.89
N LEU A 787 38.35 -67.63 6.37
CA LEU A 787 37.05 -67.66 5.67
C LEU A 787 35.90 -67.31 6.61
N LYS A 788 35.89 -67.87 7.82
CA LYS A 788 34.89 -67.57 8.86
C LYS A 788 34.93 -66.10 9.30
N GLU A 789 36.12 -65.53 9.46
CA GLU A 789 36.30 -64.10 9.76
C GLU A 789 35.74 -63.23 8.64
N SER A 790 36.05 -63.54 7.38
CA SER A 790 35.49 -62.78 6.24
C SER A 790 33.97 -62.94 6.07
N LEU A 791 33.36 -64.01 6.61
CA LEU A 791 31.90 -64.16 6.66
C LEU A 791 31.31 -63.32 7.79
N GLN A 792 31.90 -63.37 8.98
CA GLN A 792 31.51 -62.55 10.13
C GLN A 792 31.55 -61.05 9.80
N GLU A 793 32.61 -60.57 9.14
CA GLU A 793 32.73 -59.19 8.67
C GLU A 793 31.60 -58.78 7.73
N ARG A 794 31.21 -59.67 6.79
CA ARG A 794 30.09 -59.43 5.86
C ARG A 794 28.74 -59.42 6.58
N ASP A 795 28.50 -60.36 7.49
CA ASP A 795 27.26 -60.39 8.29
C ASP A 795 27.13 -59.15 9.19
N ASP A 796 28.24 -58.66 9.75
CA ASP A 796 28.27 -57.43 10.54
C ASP A 796 28.11 -56.17 9.68
N GLN A 797 28.63 -56.16 8.44
CA GLN A 797 28.39 -55.09 7.48
C GLN A 797 26.94 -55.08 6.97
N ILE A 798 26.35 -56.26 6.72
CA ILE A 798 24.92 -56.42 6.38
C ILE A 798 24.02 -55.97 7.54
N ARG A 799 24.41 -56.21 8.80
CA ARG A 799 23.69 -55.69 9.97
C ARG A 799 23.72 -54.16 10.01
N ARG A 800 24.89 -53.52 9.90
CA ARG A 800 25.01 -52.05 9.88
C ARG A 800 24.14 -51.42 8.79
N LEU A 801 24.20 -51.94 7.56
CA LEU A 801 23.39 -51.45 6.43
C LEU A 801 21.87 -51.63 6.67
N ARG A 802 21.44 -52.65 7.41
CA ARG A 802 20.03 -52.82 7.82
C ARG A 802 19.63 -51.83 8.91
N ASP A 803 20.50 -51.60 9.90
CA ASP A 803 20.23 -50.64 10.98
C ASP A 803 20.19 -49.19 10.43
N GLU A 804 21.08 -48.85 9.49
CA GLU A 804 21.07 -47.60 8.72
C GLU A 804 19.80 -47.44 7.87
N ALA A 805 19.35 -48.50 7.19
CA ALA A 805 18.08 -48.51 6.46
C ALA A 805 16.87 -48.30 7.38
N VAL A 806 16.86 -48.92 8.57
CA VAL A 806 15.79 -48.72 9.57
C VAL A 806 15.83 -47.31 10.17
N GLN A 807 17.01 -46.73 10.40
CA GLN A 807 17.12 -45.34 10.87
C GLN A 807 16.68 -44.32 9.82
N THR A 808 17.07 -44.51 8.56
CA THR A 808 16.61 -43.64 7.45
C THR A 808 15.10 -43.76 7.21
N GLN A 809 14.53 -44.97 7.26
CA GLN A 809 13.08 -45.17 7.21
C GLN A 809 12.36 -44.44 8.36
N LYS A 810 12.85 -44.57 9.61
CA LYS A 810 12.29 -43.85 10.76
C LYS A 810 12.39 -42.33 10.63
N ARG A 811 13.47 -41.82 10.05
CA ARG A 811 13.66 -40.38 9.80
C ARG A 811 12.66 -39.85 8.77
N VAL A 812 12.52 -40.54 7.64
CA VAL A 812 11.54 -40.20 6.60
C VAL A 812 10.11 -40.30 7.13
N GLN A 813 9.80 -41.32 7.92
CA GLN A 813 8.46 -41.44 8.51
C GLN A 813 8.17 -40.32 9.52
N LYS A 814 9.13 -39.95 10.38
CA LYS A 814 8.96 -38.80 11.28
C LYS A 814 8.78 -37.49 10.51
N GLN A 815 9.53 -37.27 9.43
CA GLN A 815 9.35 -36.10 8.57
C GLN A 815 7.97 -36.09 7.89
N LEU A 816 7.45 -37.25 7.47
CA LEU A 816 6.09 -37.36 6.93
C LEU A 816 5.03 -37.06 8.00
N GLU A 817 5.22 -37.54 9.23
CA GLU A 817 4.34 -37.23 10.36
C GLU A 817 4.33 -35.72 10.67
N GLU A 818 5.50 -35.08 10.71
CA GLU A 818 5.68 -33.62 10.87
C GLU A 818 4.99 -32.84 9.74
N GLU A 819 5.29 -33.13 8.47
CA GLU A 819 4.63 -32.54 7.29
C GLU A 819 3.10 -32.73 7.30
N THR A 820 2.58 -33.88 7.75
CA THR A 820 1.12 -34.05 7.87
C THR A 820 0.49 -33.23 8.99
N SER A 821 1.24 -32.90 10.05
CA SER A 821 0.77 -31.98 11.10
C SER A 821 0.77 -30.53 10.62
N GLU A 822 1.83 -30.08 9.95
CA GLU A 822 1.88 -28.73 9.35
C GLU A 822 0.78 -28.55 8.28
N GLN A 823 0.52 -29.58 7.46
CA GLN A 823 -0.61 -29.58 6.52
C GLN A 823 -1.99 -29.60 7.18
N ALA A 824 -2.11 -30.05 8.44
CA ALA A 824 -3.36 -29.97 9.20
C ALA A 824 -3.56 -28.54 9.76
N GLU A 825 -2.53 -27.98 10.41
CA GLU A 825 -2.56 -26.61 10.93
C GLU A 825 -2.82 -25.58 9.82
N LEU A 826 -2.20 -25.73 8.65
CA LEU A 826 -2.46 -24.87 7.49
C LEU A 826 -3.89 -24.98 6.95
N ARG A 827 -4.55 -26.15 7.08
CA ARG A 827 -5.97 -26.29 6.71
C ARG A 827 -6.89 -25.61 7.71
N GLU A 828 -6.65 -25.77 9.01
CA GLU A 828 -7.41 -25.08 10.06
C GLU A 828 -7.25 -23.55 9.94
N GLN A 829 -6.06 -23.06 9.61
CA GLN A 829 -5.82 -21.64 9.30
C GLN A 829 -6.61 -21.19 8.06
N ILE A 830 -6.66 -21.99 6.99
CA ILE A 830 -7.45 -21.69 5.77
C ILE A 830 -8.95 -21.65 6.09
N GLU A 831 -9.48 -22.58 6.88
CA GLU A 831 -10.91 -22.58 7.28
C GLU A 831 -11.24 -21.39 8.21
N HIS A 832 -10.36 -21.03 9.15
CA HIS A 832 -10.52 -19.81 9.94
C HIS A 832 -10.52 -18.55 9.07
N LEU A 833 -9.68 -18.50 8.02
CA LEU A 833 -9.64 -17.38 7.08
C LEU A 833 -10.84 -17.35 6.12
N SER A 834 -11.41 -18.50 5.72
CA SER A 834 -12.66 -18.52 4.94
C SER A 834 -13.85 -18.07 5.80
N LEU A 835 -14.00 -18.60 7.02
CA LEU A 835 -15.04 -18.16 7.94
C LEU A 835 -14.97 -16.65 8.22
N ARG A 836 -13.76 -16.10 8.44
CA ARG A 836 -13.58 -14.66 8.63
C ARG A 836 -13.89 -13.85 7.36
N LYS A 837 -13.61 -14.39 6.18
CA LYS A 837 -13.96 -13.80 4.88
C LYS A 837 -15.48 -13.81 4.63
N GLU A 838 -16.18 -14.86 5.04
CA GLU A 838 -17.65 -14.94 5.01
C GLU A 838 -18.29 -13.97 6.02
N GLU A 839 -17.76 -13.87 7.25
CA GLU A 839 -18.21 -12.88 8.23
C GLU A 839 -18.05 -11.43 7.71
N LEU A 840 -16.90 -11.12 7.10
CA LEU A 840 -16.63 -9.81 6.50
C LEU A 840 -17.51 -9.50 5.29
N LYS A 841 -17.87 -10.51 4.48
CA LYS A 841 -18.89 -10.36 3.42
C LYS A 841 -20.25 -9.99 4.00
N GLN A 842 -20.72 -10.74 5.00
CA GLN A 842 -22.02 -10.47 5.64
C GLN A 842 -22.03 -9.06 6.24
N GLN A 843 -20.95 -8.62 6.89
CA GLN A 843 -20.81 -7.25 7.40
C GLN A 843 -20.83 -6.18 6.31
N LEU A 844 -20.35 -6.49 5.09
CA LEU A 844 -20.34 -5.58 3.96
C LEU A 844 -21.75 -5.48 3.33
N GLU A 845 -22.43 -6.62 3.11
CA GLU A 845 -23.84 -6.66 2.69
C GLU A 845 -24.76 -5.93 3.68
N ASP A 846 -24.53 -6.12 4.98
CA ASP A 846 -25.19 -5.39 6.07
C ASP A 846 -24.96 -3.88 6.03
N LYS A 847 -23.82 -3.42 5.49
CA LYS A 847 -23.48 -1.99 5.38
C LYS A 847 -24.06 -1.39 4.10
N ASP A 848 -24.02 -2.12 2.99
CA ASP A 848 -24.62 -1.70 1.72
C ASP A 848 -26.15 -1.60 1.85
N ALA A 849 -26.81 -2.54 2.54
CA ALA A 849 -28.24 -2.44 2.85
C ALA A 849 -28.59 -1.15 3.62
N LYS A 850 -27.77 -0.78 4.61
CA LYS A 850 -27.93 0.45 5.39
C LYS A 850 -27.61 1.72 4.57
N LEU A 851 -26.64 1.64 3.64
CA LEU A 851 -26.37 2.72 2.70
C LEU A 851 -27.52 2.94 1.71
N GLU A 852 -28.15 1.88 1.19
CA GLU A 852 -29.34 1.98 0.35
C GLU A 852 -30.56 2.52 1.10
N GLU A 853 -30.74 2.15 2.38
CA GLU A 853 -31.77 2.76 3.24
C GLU A 853 -31.53 4.27 3.44
N ILE A 854 -30.30 4.67 3.77
CA ILE A 854 -29.92 6.09 3.88
C ILE A 854 -30.12 6.84 2.55
N LYS A 855 -29.76 6.23 1.41
CA LYS A 855 -30.00 6.81 0.07
C LYS A 855 -31.49 7.02 -0.21
N ARG A 856 -32.37 6.08 0.17
CA ARG A 856 -33.84 6.25 0.04
C ARG A 856 -34.34 7.40 0.91
N VAL A 857 -33.99 7.43 2.20
CA VAL A 857 -34.41 8.49 3.13
C VAL A 857 -33.90 9.85 2.66
N TYR A 858 -32.67 9.94 2.16
CA TYR A 858 -32.13 11.16 1.55
C TYR A 858 -32.88 11.55 0.27
N SER A 859 -33.16 10.61 -0.62
CA SER A 859 -33.99 10.81 -1.83
C SER A 859 -35.36 11.38 -1.47
N ASP A 860 -36.04 10.81 -0.47
CA ASP A 860 -37.40 11.20 -0.13
C ASP A 860 -37.45 12.51 0.66
N SER A 861 -36.40 12.80 1.45
CA SER A 861 -36.15 14.14 2.00
C SER A 861 -35.91 15.17 0.87
N SER A 862 -35.08 14.84 -0.12
CA SER A 862 -34.80 15.70 -1.27
C SER A 862 -36.07 15.99 -2.11
N LYS A 863 -36.94 14.99 -2.33
CA LYS A 863 -38.27 15.18 -2.96
C LYS A 863 -39.15 16.13 -2.14
N LYS A 864 -39.20 15.97 -0.81
CA LYS A 864 -39.94 16.89 0.08
C LYS A 864 -39.39 18.32 0.02
N TRP A 865 -38.07 18.48 -0.04
CA TRP A 865 -37.43 19.79 -0.20
C TRP A 865 -37.70 20.41 -1.57
N GLN A 866 -37.67 19.63 -2.66
CA GLN A 866 -38.06 20.11 -3.98
C GLN A 866 -39.52 20.58 -4.00
N ALA A 867 -40.45 19.79 -3.44
CA ALA A 867 -41.85 20.18 -3.35
C ALA A 867 -42.07 21.47 -2.52
N LYS A 868 -41.26 21.68 -1.47
CA LYS A 868 -41.25 22.94 -0.70
C LYS A 868 -40.65 24.11 -1.49
N ALA A 869 -39.61 23.90 -2.29
CA ALA A 869 -39.03 24.92 -3.18
C ALA A 869 -40.01 25.30 -4.32
N ASP A 870 -40.70 24.32 -4.91
CA ASP A 870 -41.74 24.54 -5.91
C ASP A 870 -42.92 25.33 -5.32
N LEU A 871 -43.30 25.05 -4.07
CA LEU A 871 -44.34 25.79 -3.35
C LEU A 871 -43.90 27.24 -3.04
N LEU A 872 -42.67 27.44 -2.55
CA LEU A 872 -42.10 28.77 -2.33
C LEU A 872 -42.07 29.57 -3.63
N THR A 873 -41.62 28.98 -4.74
CA THR A 873 -41.59 29.63 -6.07
C THR A 873 -43.00 30.06 -6.51
N ARG A 874 -44.03 29.26 -6.22
CA ARG A 874 -45.44 29.63 -6.49
C ARG A 874 -45.89 30.79 -5.60
N LEU A 875 -45.63 30.75 -4.30
CA LEU A 875 -45.97 31.82 -3.37
C LEU A 875 -45.27 33.13 -3.71
N GLU A 876 -43.98 33.09 -4.06
CA GLU A 876 -43.21 34.24 -4.55
C GLU A 876 -43.82 34.82 -5.84
N SER A 877 -44.25 33.97 -6.78
CA SER A 877 -44.93 34.42 -8.00
C SER A 877 -46.30 35.07 -7.72
N GLN A 878 -47.05 34.57 -6.73
CA GLN A 878 -48.31 35.16 -6.29
C GLN A 878 -48.07 36.51 -5.60
N VAL A 879 -47.13 36.60 -4.66
CA VAL A 879 -46.74 37.85 -3.98
C VAL A 879 -46.25 38.89 -4.99
N LYS A 880 -45.47 38.48 -6.01
CA LYS A 880 -45.05 39.38 -7.10
C LYS A 880 -46.24 39.88 -7.93
N SER A 881 -47.16 39.00 -8.30
CA SER A 881 -48.39 39.38 -9.03
C SER A 881 -49.31 40.29 -8.21
N MET A 882 -49.44 40.05 -6.90
CA MET A 882 -50.17 40.93 -5.98
C MET A 882 -49.50 42.30 -5.91
N LYS A 883 -48.16 42.34 -5.76
CA LYS A 883 -47.43 43.60 -5.76
C LYS A 883 -47.59 44.37 -7.07
N GLU A 884 -47.45 43.73 -8.23
CA GLU A 884 -47.63 44.39 -9.54
C GLU A 884 -49.05 44.95 -9.73
N SER A 885 -50.05 44.30 -9.11
CA SER A 885 -51.43 44.81 -9.01
C SER A 885 -51.55 46.01 -8.07
N PHE A 886 -50.93 45.98 -6.88
CA PHE A 886 -50.89 47.11 -5.94
C PHE A 886 -50.14 48.32 -6.52
N ASP A 887 -48.90 48.14 -7.01
CA ASP A 887 -48.08 49.17 -7.66
C ASP A 887 -48.82 49.82 -8.85
N SER A 888 -49.71 49.09 -9.52
CA SER A 888 -50.53 49.62 -10.63
C SER A 888 -51.79 50.33 -10.17
N LYS A 889 -52.43 49.88 -9.08
CA LYS A 889 -53.54 50.62 -8.43
C LYS A 889 -53.05 51.92 -7.81
N GLU A 890 -51.90 51.90 -7.14
CA GLU A 890 -51.25 53.09 -6.58
C GLU A 890 -50.95 54.12 -7.68
N ARG A 891 -50.39 53.68 -8.82
CA ARG A 891 -50.15 54.55 -9.98
C ARG A 891 -51.42 55.22 -10.49
N LEU A 892 -52.52 54.47 -10.64
CA LEU A 892 -53.82 55.02 -11.05
C LEU A 892 -54.36 56.04 -10.03
N LEU A 893 -54.27 55.76 -8.73
CA LEU A 893 -54.70 56.69 -7.67
C LEU A 893 -53.83 57.96 -7.62
N LEU A 894 -52.53 57.85 -7.89
CA LEU A 894 -51.63 59.00 -8.01
C LEU A 894 -51.99 59.85 -9.25
N GLU A 895 -52.23 59.22 -10.40
CA GLU A 895 -52.69 59.94 -11.60
C GLU A 895 -54.05 60.63 -11.37
N GLU A 896 -55.01 59.98 -10.70
CA GLU A 896 -56.31 60.60 -10.37
C GLU A 896 -56.16 61.77 -9.41
N ARG A 897 -55.30 61.64 -8.38
CA ARG A 897 -54.94 62.73 -7.46
C ARG A 897 -54.32 63.90 -8.21
N ASP A 898 -53.35 63.65 -9.09
CA ASP A 898 -52.62 64.71 -9.78
C ASP A 898 -53.52 65.41 -10.82
N ARG A 899 -54.36 64.67 -11.56
CA ARG A 899 -55.44 65.24 -12.39
C ARG A 899 -56.41 66.11 -11.58
N ALA A 900 -56.76 65.71 -10.35
CA ALA A 900 -57.62 66.49 -9.46
C ALA A 900 -56.93 67.77 -8.97
N ILE A 901 -55.62 67.71 -8.67
CA ILE A 901 -54.80 68.88 -8.32
C ILE A 901 -54.67 69.85 -9.50
N GLU A 902 -54.51 69.36 -10.73
CA GLU A 902 -54.50 70.18 -11.94
C GLU A 902 -55.87 70.84 -12.19
N ALA A 903 -56.97 70.10 -12.03
CA ALA A 903 -58.32 70.64 -12.12
C ALA A 903 -58.58 71.72 -11.03
N GLN A 904 -58.08 71.52 -9.82
CA GLN A 904 -58.16 72.51 -8.73
C GLN A 904 -57.34 73.78 -9.05
N LYS A 905 -56.10 73.65 -9.53
CA LYS A 905 -55.28 74.79 -9.98
C LYS A 905 -55.99 75.57 -11.09
N ALA A 906 -56.45 74.88 -12.13
CA ALA A 906 -57.19 75.50 -13.24
C ALA A 906 -58.54 76.12 -12.85
N ALA A 907 -59.10 75.78 -11.69
CA ALA A 907 -60.26 76.46 -11.10
C ALA A 907 -59.84 77.71 -10.31
N VAL A 908 -58.76 77.64 -9.52
CA VAL A 908 -58.19 78.78 -8.78
C VAL A 908 -57.67 79.85 -9.74
N ASP A 909 -56.99 79.48 -10.82
CA ASP A 909 -56.50 80.42 -11.83
C ASP A 909 -57.65 81.16 -12.53
N LYS A 910 -58.78 80.49 -12.74
CA LYS A 910 -60.02 81.13 -13.25
C LYS A 910 -60.64 82.09 -12.25
N LEU A 911 -60.64 81.74 -10.96
CA LEU A 911 -61.09 82.65 -9.89
C LEU A 911 -60.19 83.90 -9.84
N HIS A 912 -58.86 83.74 -9.85
CA HIS A 912 -57.94 84.87 -9.93
C HIS A 912 -58.17 85.74 -11.18
N CYS A 913 -58.41 85.15 -12.35
CA CYS A 913 -58.74 85.91 -13.57
C CYS A 913 -60.05 86.70 -13.44
N VAL A 914 -61.06 86.15 -12.74
CA VAL A 914 -62.34 86.81 -12.46
C VAL A 914 -62.18 87.92 -11.42
N ASP A 915 -61.44 87.69 -10.34
CA ASP A 915 -61.15 88.69 -9.31
C ASP A 915 -60.33 89.87 -9.88
N ASP A 916 -59.37 89.60 -10.75
CA ASP A 916 -58.62 90.61 -11.48
C ASP A 916 -59.50 91.40 -12.47
N ALA A 917 -60.48 90.74 -13.11
CA ALA A 917 -61.45 91.41 -13.97
C ALA A 917 -62.39 92.32 -13.15
N PHE A 918 -62.90 91.84 -12.01
CA PHE A 918 -63.66 92.65 -11.06
C PHE A 918 -62.84 93.82 -10.51
N ARG A 919 -61.56 93.62 -10.18
CA ARG A 919 -60.68 94.69 -9.70
C ARG A 919 -60.49 95.78 -10.76
N ARG A 920 -60.19 95.40 -12.02
CA ARG A 920 -60.10 96.34 -13.15
C ARG A 920 -61.42 97.05 -13.43
N GLN A 921 -62.56 96.37 -13.28
CA GLN A 921 -63.88 96.99 -13.42
C GLN A 921 -64.16 98.01 -12.30
N LEU A 922 -63.78 97.69 -11.05
CA LEU A 922 -63.88 98.59 -9.90
C LEU A 922 -62.97 99.82 -10.07
N GLU A 923 -61.71 99.62 -10.45
CA GLU A 923 -60.73 100.65 -10.74
C GLU A 923 -61.21 101.58 -11.87
N SER A 924 -61.72 101.01 -12.98
CA SER A 924 -62.32 101.78 -14.08
C SER A 924 -63.56 102.56 -13.64
N GLY A 925 -64.39 101.98 -12.77
CA GLY A 925 -65.56 102.65 -12.19
C GLY A 925 -65.15 103.84 -11.31
N GLN A 926 -64.18 103.64 -10.42
CA GLN A 926 -63.62 104.68 -9.56
C GLN A 926 -62.98 105.80 -10.39
N ALA A 927 -62.18 105.47 -11.41
CA ALA A 927 -61.59 106.44 -12.32
C ALA A 927 -62.63 107.28 -13.06
N SER A 928 -63.74 106.65 -13.51
CA SER A 928 -64.86 107.37 -14.13
C SER A 928 -65.53 108.35 -13.16
N HIS A 929 -65.82 107.92 -11.93
CA HIS A 929 -66.40 108.81 -10.90
C HIS A 929 -65.45 109.94 -10.53
N GLN A 930 -64.14 109.68 -10.45
CA GLN A 930 -63.13 110.70 -10.16
C GLN A 930 -63.02 111.73 -11.31
N ALA A 931 -63.12 111.28 -12.57
CA ALA A 931 -63.17 112.16 -13.73
C ALA A 931 -64.45 113.02 -13.76
N GLU A 932 -65.61 112.47 -13.39
CA GLU A 932 -66.85 113.23 -13.25
C GLU A 932 -66.79 114.26 -12.13
N LEU A 933 -66.23 113.90 -10.96
CA LEU A 933 -66.00 114.84 -9.85
C LEU A 933 -65.07 115.99 -10.27
N LEU A 934 -64.00 115.71 -11.01
CA LEU A 934 -63.12 116.73 -11.58
C LEU A 934 -63.84 117.61 -12.62
N ARG A 935 -64.70 117.04 -13.46
CA ARG A 935 -65.52 117.82 -14.41
C ARG A 935 -66.50 118.75 -13.67
N LEU A 936 -67.21 118.23 -12.66
CA LEU A 936 -68.13 119.01 -11.83
C LEU A 936 -67.41 120.12 -11.03
N ALA A 937 -66.18 119.86 -10.56
CA ALA A 937 -65.33 120.87 -9.94
C ALA A 937 -64.96 121.99 -10.93
N ASN A 938 -64.55 121.63 -12.15
CA ASN A 938 -64.24 122.60 -13.20
C ASN A 938 -65.47 123.39 -13.67
N ASP A 939 -66.64 122.75 -13.80
CA ASP A 939 -67.90 123.40 -14.16
C ASP A 939 -68.41 124.33 -13.03
N LYS A 940 -68.14 123.99 -11.75
CA LYS A 940 -68.36 124.88 -10.61
C LYS A 940 -67.40 126.07 -10.63
N GLN A 941 -66.12 125.83 -10.91
CA GLN A 941 -65.10 126.87 -10.98
C GLN A 941 -65.41 127.89 -12.09
N LYS A 942 -65.77 127.44 -13.29
CA LYS A 942 -66.26 128.31 -14.37
C LYS A 942 -67.48 129.14 -13.99
N LYS A 943 -68.40 128.60 -13.20
CA LYS A 943 -69.57 129.34 -12.69
C LYS A 943 -69.19 130.41 -11.65
N ILE A 944 -68.17 130.14 -10.83
CA ILE A 944 -67.58 131.14 -9.92
C ILE A 944 -66.89 132.24 -10.73
N GLU A 945 -66.11 131.89 -11.73
CA GLU A 945 -65.45 132.85 -12.63
C GLU A 945 -66.46 133.72 -13.40
N GLN A 946 -67.55 133.14 -13.92
CA GLN A 946 -68.65 133.88 -14.55
C GLN A 946 -69.43 134.76 -13.57
N ALA A 947 -69.54 134.38 -12.29
CA ALA A 947 -70.14 135.22 -11.27
C ALA A 947 -69.21 136.39 -10.89
N ASN A 948 -67.92 136.12 -10.71
CA ASN A 948 -66.90 137.12 -10.41
C ASN A 948 -66.75 138.12 -11.55
N GLN A 949 -66.82 137.69 -12.81
CA GLN A 949 -66.80 138.60 -13.96
C GLN A 949 -68.01 139.54 -13.91
N LYS A 950 -69.23 139.03 -13.67
CA LYS A 950 -70.42 139.89 -13.52
C LYS A 950 -70.33 140.87 -12.35
N VAL A 951 -69.66 140.50 -11.26
CA VAL A 951 -69.37 141.42 -10.15
C VAL A 951 -68.38 142.49 -10.59
N TYR A 952 -67.32 142.12 -11.33
CA TYR A 952 -66.37 143.08 -11.91
C TYR A 952 -67.07 144.04 -12.90
N ASP A 953 -67.92 143.53 -13.79
CA ASP A 953 -68.68 144.32 -14.76
C ASP A 953 -69.56 145.37 -14.04
N VAL A 954 -70.27 144.96 -12.98
CA VAL A 954 -71.10 145.85 -12.14
C VAL A 954 -70.25 146.82 -11.30
N GLU A 955 -69.07 146.42 -10.82
CA GLU A 955 -68.13 147.36 -10.19
C GLU A 955 -67.62 148.40 -11.19
N GLU A 956 -67.43 148.05 -12.46
CA GLU A 956 -67.00 148.96 -13.52
C GLU A 956 -68.13 149.91 -13.94
N GLU A 957 -69.37 149.43 -14.06
CA GLU A 957 -70.57 150.29 -14.19
C GLU A 957 -70.70 151.26 -13.00
N MET A 958 -70.48 150.79 -11.76
CA MET A 958 -70.48 151.66 -10.58
C MET A 958 -69.36 152.71 -10.59
N ARG A 959 -68.17 152.39 -11.11
CA ARG A 959 -67.07 153.36 -11.28
C ARG A 959 -67.41 154.41 -12.33
N GLN A 960 -68.00 154.01 -13.46
CA GLN A 960 -68.47 154.93 -14.49
C GLN A 960 -69.54 155.88 -13.96
N LEU A 961 -70.55 155.35 -13.24
CA LEU A 961 -71.58 156.17 -12.56
C LEU A 961 -70.96 157.15 -11.54
N LEU A 962 -69.95 156.74 -10.78
CA LEU A 962 -69.25 157.64 -9.86
C LEU A 962 -68.50 158.76 -10.61
N GLU A 963 -67.84 158.46 -11.72
CA GLU A 963 -67.16 159.45 -12.57
C GLU A 963 -68.16 160.40 -13.27
N GLU A 964 -69.35 159.92 -13.65
CA GLU A 964 -70.47 160.76 -14.09
C GLU A 964 -70.98 161.68 -12.96
N THR A 965 -71.08 161.19 -11.72
CA THR A 965 -71.43 162.06 -10.58
C THR A 965 -70.36 163.09 -10.26
N GLU A 966 -69.06 162.78 -10.44
CA GLU A 966 -68.00 163.76 -10.21
C GLU A 966 -67.93 164.81 -11.32
N THR A 967 -68.07 164.40 -12.60
CA THR A 967 -68.08 165.33 -13.73
C THR A 967 -69.31 166.25 -13.72
N THR A 968 -70.51 165.73 -13.42
CA THR A 968 -71.70 166.56 -13.23
C THR A 968 -71.56 167.51 -12.02
N LYS A 969 -70.94 167.07 -10.92
CA LYS A 969 -70.58 167.95 -9.79
C LYS A 969 -69.61 169.06 -10.21
N ARG A 970 -68.52 168.75 -10.93
CA ARG A 970 -67.58 169.78 -11.46
C ARG A 970 -68.29 170.80 -12.36
N ILE A 971 -69.20 170.36 -13.23
CA ILE A 971 -70.03 171.24 -14.07
C ILE A 971 -70.94 172.14 -13.21
N MET A 972 -71.48 171.64 -12.09
CA MET A 972 -72.28 172.44 -11.16
C MET A 972 -71.43 173.47 -10.40
N GLU A 973 -70.22 173.09 -9.97
CA GLU A 973 -69.26 174.00 -9.33
C GLU A 973 -68.78 175.10 -10.29
N GLU A 974 -68.58 174.80 -11.57
CA GLU A 974 -68.30 175.84 -12.58
C GLU A 974 -69.48 176.79 -12.78
N LYS A 975 -70.71 176.28 -12.85
CA LYS A 975 -71.91 177.13 -12.95
C LYS A 975 -72.05 178.06 -11.75
N MET A 976 -71.77 177.56 -10.54
CA MET A 976 -71.70 178.39 -9.33
C MET A 976 -70.61 179.47 -9.43
N LYS A 977 -69.38 179.11 -9.83
CA LYS A 977 -68.28 180.08 -10.01
C LYS A 977 -68.61 181.17 -11.05
N ARG A 978 -69.28 180.83 -12.15
CA ARG A 978 -69.75 181.81 -13.16
C ARG A 978 -70.81 182.74 -12.58
N LEU A 979 -71.76 182.25 -11.77
CA LEU A 979 -72.72 183.10 -11.06
C LEU A 979 -72.05 184.03 -10.03
N THR A 980 -71.07 183.54 -9.27
CA THR A 980 -70.30 184.39 -8.33
C THR A 980 -69.45 185.44 -9.05
N SER A 981 -69.03 185.20 -10.30
CA SER A 981 -68.30 186.17 -11.11
C SER A 981 -69.18 187.33 -11.60
N VAL A 982 -70.46 187.09 -11.89
CA VAL A 982 -71.39 188.13 -12.35
C VAL A 982 -71.84 189.06 -11.21
N LEU A 983 -71.80 188.58 -9.96
CA LEU A 983 -72.12 189.34 -8.75
C LEU A 983 -70.93 190.16 -8.18
N LYS A 984 -69.97 190.56 -9.03
CA LYS A 984 -68.79 191.34 -8.61
C LYS A 984 -68.49 192.61 -9.42
N ASP A 985 -69.22 192.83 -10.52
CA ASP A 985 -69.11 194.05 -11.36
C ASP A 985 -70.35 194.97 -11.19
N PHE A 986 -70.99 194.94 -10.02
CA PHE A 986 -72.10 195.79 -9.57
C PHE A 986 -72.04 196.05 -8.06
#